data_AF-A0A1F5RKG6-F1
#
_entry.id   AF-A0A1F5RKG6-F1
#
_cell.length_a   1.000
_cell.length_b   1.000
_cell.length_c   1.000
_cell.angle_alpha   90.00
_cell.angle_beta   90.00
_cell.angle_gamma   90.00
#
_symmetry.space_group_name_H-M   'P 1'
#
loop_
_entity.id
_entity.type
_entity.pdbx_description
1 polymer ?
#
loop_
_entity_poly.entity_id
_entity_poly.type
_entity_poly.pdbx_seq_one_letter_code
_entity_poly.pdbx_strand_id
1 'polypeptide(L)'
;MAALAVLAVATALAVVAGGGRVAAAKSRSAPARTCYDCHKDAKKRFQKKYVHPMVAKAECGDCHLSHGFTQQLVLKKAITALCLDCHGQLKDAVFEHEHPAFSQGGCVACHDPHASDLPHMIRSGGPEVTCYSCHTVTRKETALSVQHAPFQSGACASCHEAHGAQEAGLLKAAPQALCAGCHAPAEVDAKHAKVVRGGLACLDCHAPHASASAGLLRADSHPPVASGECASCHEMSGNQPTAKLVAEVPELCVTCHPDRAALDQQAHPHPPAADGQCLTCHDPHRGELALLKGKQSAICGDCHDMKDELAEPVVHKAFAQGQCASCHEPHGSSREHLVKSDNGEMCLACHQDLATRLAGSGTHPPAAQKDCLRCHVPHSGKQAHLLKRDERALCLSCHSGVEKTAGTESHPPFRAGNCTACHDPHQSPQPKLAKVEEAKLCESCHPGVEREVAAPKPHAPAKEGQCLTCHNPHGGVTAALLNSTPQELCTTCHAEIGRKLALAGAHTAAKQGQCAACHEPHGAKNDKLLKQSGGAVCATCHGGIGKQGDRVHAPVESGDCITCHDPHGGPVAPALVKAVPALCAECHDPSDAALRSRHKGADLSGAKCLSCHVPHASKGSPLLGANAHPGFREGDCTTCHGESGAPGARNLQAPGGQLCVRCHDVAKPASAGAKLHPPVKTGECVSCHTPHASDRQGLLIEAPQKLCNQCHAGVIADATKTHGHPPAAGGECATCHEPHQSPNTGLLKKKAVQLCESCHTALAQRLEQGVPHAPVGMGLCLSCHASHGSDFPGMTRRAGAALCTSCHSPANAKVAAKHPGMDMAAVRCTSCHDPHVQAKGRVGLLLPAAHIPFLRGDCASCHTVKGASATVARVPELCFKCHETERPKFAKKYQHAPVNSPEKCLACHGPHGGAGEPSVVRKGDALCLGCHDRKLFEGAVRHQALDQGCVTCHDSHSSDQPKLLKEATTRLCMNCHPDMSKHFHKYESSKPDPRTGRPLSCTSCHDPHAAPLPQLMNYDPKRALCIQCHDPSMAPPPGR
;
A
#
# COMPACT_ATOMS: atom_id res chain seq x y z
N MET A 1 26.69 -0.35 59.62
CA MET A 1 28.04 -0.30 60.22
C MET A 1 29.01 -0.91 59.21
N ALA A 2 29.85 -0.06 58.61
CA ALA A 2 31.31 -0.09 58.81
C ALA A 2 31.96 -1.25 58.02
N ALA A 3 32.65 -0.95 56.91
CA ALA A 3 34.12 -0.84 56.85
C ALA A 3 34.78 -2.22 56.64
N LEU A 4 35.84 -2.46 55.87
CA LEU A 4 36.78 -1.65 55.09
C LEU A 4 37.62 -2.67 54.25
N ALA A 5 38.11 -2.25 53.07
CA ALA A 5 39.50 -2.44 52.56
C ALA A 5 40.06 -3.88 52.25
N VAL A 6 40.99 -4.15 51.30
CA VAL A 6 41.77 -3.34 50.33
C VAL A 6 42.63 -4.24 49.39
N LEU A 7 42.88 -3.74 48.16
CA LEU A 7 43.96 -4.01 47.15
C LEU A 7 44.08 -5.39 46.46
N ALA A 8 44.39 -5.56 45.16
CA ALA A 8 45.00 -4.73 44.09
C ALA A 8 44.49 -5.23 42.70
N VAL A 9 44.53 -4.58 41.52
CA VAL A 9 45.43 -3.61 40.87
C VAL A 9 44.60 -2.77 39.89
N ALA A 10 44.59 -1.44 40.07
CA ALA A 10 44.16 -0.46 39.08
C ALA A 10 45.11 0.74 39.14
N THR A 11 45.61 1.16 37.99
CA THR A 11 46.35 2.39 37.78
C THR A 11 45.37 3.58 37.77
N ALA A 12 45.50 4.45 38.76
CA ALA A 12 44.75 5.71 38.87
C ALA A 12 45.61 6.80 39.53
N LEU A 13 45.39 8.02 39.05
CA LEU A 13 45.34 9.31 39.75
C LEU A 13 46.37 9.65 40.86
N ALA A 14 46.99 10.83 40.72
CA ALA A 14 47.36 11.72 41.82
C ALA A 14 47.05 13.19 41.38
N VAL A 15 46.11 13.90 42.01
CA VAL A 15 46.26 14.79 43.19
C VAL A 15 46.81 16.16 42.77
N VAL A 16 45.97 17.20 42.63
CA VAL A 16 45.45 18.16 43.65
C VAL A 16 46.35 19.38 43.88
N ALA A 17 45.72 20.53 43.65
CA ALA A 17 45.87 21.86 44.23
C ALA A 17 47.22 22.62 44.19
N GLY A 18 47.13 23.83 43.63
CA GLY A 18 47.37 25.02 44.45
C GLY A 18 48.63 25.83 44.16
N GLY A 19 48.43 26.91 43.39
CA GLY A 19 49.16 28.18 43.57
C GLY A 19 50.53 28.33 42.89
N GLY A 20 50.59 29.15 41.84
CA GLY A 20 51.86 29.62 41.28
C GLY A 20 51.66 30.47 40.03
N ARG A 21 51.72 31.80 40.20
CA ARG A 21 51.58 32.82 39.14
C ARG A 21 52.62 32.61 38.03
N VAL A 22 52.19 32.70 36.76
CA VAL A 22 53.07 33.12 35.67
C VAL A 22 52.41 34.29 34.94
N ALA A 23 53.26 35.26 34.63
CA ALA A 23 52.98 36.63 34.24
C ALA A 23 52.05 36.80 33.03
N ALA A 24 51.32 37.91 33.07
CA ALA A 24 50.43 38.41 32.03
C ALA A 24 51.16 38.62 30.69
N ALA A 25 50.71 37.90 29.67
CA ALA A 25 50.84 38.31 28.28
C ALA A 25 49.50 38.88 27.81
N LYS A 26 49.45 40.18 27.56
CA LYS A 26 48.31 40.90 26.98
C LYS A 26 47.97 40.31 25.59
N SER A 27 46.92 39.50 25.52
CA SER A 27 46.22 39.20 24.27
C SER A 27 45.01 40.12 24.20
N ARG A 28 45.03 41.05 23.23
CA ARG A 28 43.92 41.98 22.96
C ARG A 28 42.67 41.18 22.56
N SER A 29 41.64 41.17 23.40
CA SER A 29 40.31 40.66 23.03
C SER A 29 39.70 41.56 21.94
N ALA A 30 39.53 41.04 20.74
CA ALA A 30 38.71 41.68 19.71
C ALA A 30 37.24 41.74 20.18
N PRO A 31 36.47 42.79 19.85
CA PRO A 31 35.07 42.91 20.24
C PRO A 31 34.23 41.79 19.60
N ALA A 32 33.22 41.31 20.33
CA ALA A 32 32.28 40.29 19.86
C ALA A 32 31.60 40.75 18.57
N ARG A 33 31.67 39.93 17.51
CA ARG A 33 30.99 40.22 16.24
C ARG A 33 29.48 40.10 16.43
N THR A 34 28.74 41.13 16.02
CA THR A 34 27.28 41.15 15.94
C THR A 34 26.80 40.42 14.69
N CYS A 35 25.51 40.05 14.65
CA CYS A 35 24.93 39.40 13.47
C CYS A 35 25.07 40.27 12.20
N TYR A 36 25.05 41.60 12.34
CA TYR A 36 25.19 42.54 11.21
C TYR A 36 26.60 42.62 10.64
N ASP A 37 27.63 42.15 11.35
CA ASP A 37 28.99 42.10 10.81
C ASP A 37 29.10 41.09 9.67
N CYS A 38 28.24 40.06 9.68
CA CYS A 38 28.06 39.11 8.59
C CYS A 38 26.84 39.43 7.70
N HIS A 39 25.73 39.91 8.27
CA HIS A 39 24.48 40.19 7.55
C HIS A 39 24.32 41.67 7.16
N LYS A 40 25.24 42.19 6.34
CA LYS A 40 25.26 43.60 5.92
C LYS A 40 24.03 44.00 5.11
N ASP A 41 23.47 43.09 4.32
CA ASP A 41 22.25 43.34 3.54
C ASP A 41 21.01 43.48 4.41
N ALA A 42 20.92 42.68 5.49
CA ALA A 42 19.86 42.83 6.49
C ALA A 42 19.97 44.19 7.21
N LYS A 43 21.21 44.61 7.56
CA LYS A 43 21.47 45.93 8.15
C LYS A 43 20.94 47.05 7.27
N LYS A 44 21.11 46.96 5.94
CA LYS A 44 20.59 47.93 4.97
C LYS A 44 19.07 47.87 4.85
N ARG A 45 18.49 46.67 4.80
CA ARG A 45 17.03 46.46 4.66
C ARG A 45 16.22 46.97 5.86
N PHE A 46 16.80 46.91 7.06
CA PHE A 46 16.12 47.29 8.31
C PHE A 46 16.32 48.77 8.70
N GLN A 47 16.96 49.57 7.85
CA GLN A 47 17.01 51.03 7.99
C GLN A 47 15.73 51.67 7.45
N LYS A 48 14.62 51.52 8.16
CA LYS A 48 13.32 52.15 7.82
C LYS A 48 12.89 53.16 8.88
N LYS A 49 11.79 53.90 8.62
CA LYS A 49 11.28 54.94 9.55
C LYS A 49 10.93 54.40 10.94
N TYR A 50 10.34 53.21 11.01
CA TYR A 50 10.03 52.50 12.24
C TYR A 50 10.79 51.17 12.26
N VAL A 51 11.64 50.99 13.26
CA VAL A 51 12.48 49.79 13.41
C VAL A 51 12.18 49.16 14.76
N HIS A 52 12.02 47.84 14.78
CA HIS A 52 11.75 47.11 16.02
C HIS A 52 12.94 47.26 16.98
N PRO A 53 12.74 47.57 18.28
CA PRO A 53 13.83 47.88 19.21
C PRO A 53 14.96 46.84 19.27
N MET A 54 14.64 45.54 19.24
CA MET A 54 15.65 44.47 19.24
C MET A 54 16.49 44.44 17.95
N VAL A 55 15.90 44.82 16.82
CA VAL A 55 16.57 44.91 15.52
C VAL A 55 17.47 46.15 15.46
N ALA A 56 17.03 47.26 16.07
CA ALA A 56 17.81 48.49 16.20
C ALA A 56 19.04 48.30 17.09
N LYS A 57 18.93 47.50 18.16
CA LYS A 57 20.04 47.14 19.07
C LYS A 57 20.95 46.01 18.57
N ALA A 58 20.64 45.42 17.41
CA ALA A 58 21.31 44.23 16.89
C ALA A 58 21.24 42.99 17.80
N GLU A 59 20.23 42.93 18.67
CA GLU A 59 19.93 41.81 19.58
C GLU A 59 19.07 40.74 18.87
N CYS A 60 19.46 40.36 17.65
CA CYS A 60 18.71 39.42 16.81
C CYS A 60 18.53 38.06 17.51
N GLY A 61 19.43 37.74 18.45
CA GLY A 61 19.45 36.53 19.24
C GLY A 61 18.22 36.34 20.13
N ASP A 62 17.44 37.38 20.44
CA ASP A 62 16.27 37.24 21.31
C ASP A 62 15.07 36.62 20.60
N CYS A 63 14.99 36.80 19.29
CA CYS A 63 13.97 36.18 18.45
C CYS A 63 14.51 35.00 17.64
N HIS A 64 15.78 35.08 17.20
CA HIS A 64 16.41 34.08 16.36
C HIS A 64 17.50 33.29 17.11
N LEU A 65 17.60 31.99 16.80
CA LEU A 65 18.75 31.18 17.18
C LEU A 65 19.94 31.54 16.28
N SER A 66 21.13 31.70 16.88
CA SER A 66 22.36 31.90 16.13
C SER A 66 22.63 30.68 15.23
N HIS A 67 22.95 30.92 13.96
CA HIS A 67 23.20 29.86 13.00
C HIS A 67 24.47 29.09 13.37
N GLY A 68 24.31 27.82 13.76
CA GLY A 68 25.39 26.83 13.79
C GLY A 68 25.80 26.39 12.38
N PHE A 69 26.54 25.27 12.26
CA PHE A 69 27.12 24.75 11.02
C PHE A 69 26.14 24.59 9.82
N THR A 70 24.83 24.64 10.05
CA THR A 70 23.76 24.50 9.04
C THR A 70 23.30 25.80 8.38
N GLN A 71 23.78 26.98 8.81
CA GLN A 71 23.47 28.31 8.25
C GLN A 71 21.98 28.66 8.07
N GLN A 72 21.07 28.07 8.85
CA GLN A 72 19.64 28.43 8.82
C GLN A 72 19.28 29.34 9.99
N LEU A 73 18.53 30.41 9.70
CA LEU A 73 17.99 31.33 10.69
C LEU A 73 16.63 30.80 11.17
N VAL A 74 16.54 30.38 12.43
CA VAL A 74 15.34 29.77 13.03
C VAL A 74 14.86 30.61 14.20
N LEU A 75 13.54 30.76 14.38
CA LEU A 75 12.97 31.45 15.54
C LEU A 75 13.11 30.59 16.81
N LYS A 76 13.30 31.24 17.96
CA LYS A 76 13.42 30.57 19.27
C LYS A 76 12.14 29.86 19.73
N LYS A 77 10.98 30.36 19.31
CA LYS A 77 9.63 29.83 19.61
C LYS A 77 8.71 30.04 18.42
N ALA A 78 7.51 29.45 18.46
CA ALA A 78 6.43 29.79 17.55
C ALA A 78 6.16 31.30 17.58
N ILE A 79 5.95 31.90 16.40
CA ILE A 79 6.00 33.36 16.23
C ILE A 79 4.99 34.11 17.10
N THR A 80 3.79 33.57 17.29
CA THR A 80 2.73 34.16 18.14
C THR A 80 3.15 34.20 19.61
N ALA A 81 3.65 33.08 20.14
CA ALA A 81 4.12 33.00 21.53
C ALA A 81 5.35 33.90 21.74
N LEU A 82 6.26 33.94 20.76
CA LEU A 82 7.46 34.77 20.80
C LEU A 82 7.13 36.27 20.84
N CYS A 83 6.17 36.72 20.05
CA CYS A 83 5.73 38.12 20.05
C CYS A 83 5.00 38.48 21.36
N LEU A 84 4.11 37.61 21.85
CA LEU A 84 3.33 37.88 23.07
C LEU A 84 4.14 37.82 24.36
N ASP A 85 5.29 37.14 24.39
CA ASP A 85 6.23 37.18 25.52
C ASP A 85 6.73 38.62 25.79
N CYS A 86 6.86 39.44 24.75
CA CYS A 86 7.29 40.84 24.85
C CYS A 86 6.11 41.84 24.75
N HIS A 87 5.03 41.48 24.05
CA HIS A 87 3.82 42.29 23.91
C HIS A 87 2.68 41.80 24.83
N GLY A 88 3.01 41.50 26.09
CA GLY A 88 2.10 40.87 27.05
C GLY A 88 0.78 41.64 27.29
N GLN A 89 0.78 42.96 27.13
CA GLN A 89 -0.44 43.78 27.19
C GLN A 89 -1.53 43.40 26.16
N LEU A 90 -1.16 42.75 25.05
CA LEU A 90 -2.11 42.23 24.06
C LEU A 90 -2.63 40.84 24.43
N LYS A 91 -1.95 40.13 25.33
CA LYS A 91 -2.35 38.81 25.82
C LYS A 91 -3.50 38.88 26.81
N ASP A 92 -3.58 39.99 27.55
CA ASP A 92 -4.57 40.23 28.60
C ASP A 92 -5.72 41.16 28.13
N ALA A 93 -5.70 41.59 26.87
CA ALA A 93 -6.76 42.42 26.29
C ALA A 93 -8.00 41.57 25.98
N VAL A 94 -9.17 41.99 26.49
CA VAL A 94 -10.46 41.33 26.23
C VAL A 94 -11.25 42.17 25.23
N PHE A 95 -11.47 41.62 24.04
CA PHE A 95 -12.34 42.21 23.03
C PHE A 95 -13.63 41.38 22.94
N GLU A 96 -14.79 42.03 22.88
CA GLU A 96 -16.05 41.33 22.62
C GLU A 96 -16.11 40.78 21.18
N HIS A 97 -15.51 41.51 20.23
CA HIS A 97 -15.39 41.10 18.84
C HIS A 97 -13.91 41.14 18.40
N GLU A 98 -13.32 39.97 18.17
CA GLU A 98 -11.91 39.85 17.75
C GLU A 98 -11.77 39.70 16.24
N HIS A 99 -10.72 40.32 15.68
CA HIS A 99 -10.38 40.10 14.29
C HIS A 99 -9.81 38.67 14.11
N PRO A 100 -10.33 37.83 13.19
CA PRO A 100 -9.88 36.44 13.03
C PRO A 100 -8.38 36.27 12.80
N ALA A 101 -7.75 37.20 12.07
CA ALA A 101 -6.29 37.19 11.88
C ALA A 101 -5.48 37.37 13.19
N PHE A 102 -6.06 38.04 14.19
CA PHE A 102 -5.47 38.23 15.51
C PHE A 102 -5.66 36.97 16.37
N SER A 103 -6.89 36.47 16.50
CA SER A 103 -7.20 35.28 17.31
C SER A 103 -6.52 34.00 16.81
N GLN A 104 -6.23 33.91 15.51
CA GLN A 104 -5.49 32.78 14.91
C GLN A 104 -3.96 32.93 14.99
N GLY A 105 -3.44 34.00 15.59
CA GLY A 105 -2.01 34.20 15.80
C GLY A 105 -1.22 34.65 14.56
N GLY A 106 -1.88 35.21 13.56
CA GLY A 106 -1.32 35.63 12.27
C GLY A 106 -0.59 36.98 12.27
N CYS A 107 0.15 37.33 13.32
CA CYS A 107 0.67 38.69 13.52
C CYS A 107 1.48 39.25 12.33
N VAL A 108 2.30 38.41 11.70
CA VAL A 108 3.18 38.82 10.58
C VAL A 108 2.49 38.90 9.21
N ALA A 109 1.21 38.54 9.14
CA ALA A 109 0.41 38.76 7.94
C ALA A 109 0.23 40.26 7.67
N CYS A 110 0.05 41.04 8.73
CA CYS A 110 -0.18 42.48 8.66
C CYS A 110 1.02 43.31 9.16
N HIS A 111 1.83 42.78 10.09
CA HIS A 111 3.00 43.48 10.63
C HIS A 111 4.32 42.95 10.02
N ASP A 112 5.28 43.86 9.79
CA ASP A 112 6.69 43.53 9.57
C ASP A 112 7.42 43.61 10.93
N PRO A 113 7.80 42.47 11.53
CA PRO A 113 8.37 42.45 12.87
C PRO A 113 9.79 43.03 12.94
N HIS A 114 10.41 43.38 11.82
CA HIS A 114 11.77 43.93 11.80
C HIS A 114 11.79 45.43 11.61
N ALA A 115 11.16 45.91 10.52
CA ALA A 115 11.21 47.32 10.14
C ALA A 115 10.07 47.66 9.15
N SER A 116 9.43 48.82 9.32
CA SER A 116 8.46 49.36 8.36
C SER A 116 8.58 50.88 8.20
N ASP A 117 8.04 51.38 7.09
CA ASP A 117 7.86 52.81 6.85
C ASP A 117 6.50 53.33 7.36
N LEU A 118 5.59 52.40 7.72
CA LEU A 118 4.27 52.71 8.27
C LEU A 118 4.26 52.63 9.81
N PRO A 119 3.46 53.47 10.50
CA PRO A 119 3.26 53.39 11.93
C PRO A 119 2.82 51.99 12.38
N HIS A 120 3.10 51.64 13.64
CA HIS A 120 2.76 50.33 14.23
C HIS A 120 3.31 49.13 13.46
N MET A 121 4.40 49.32 12.72
CA MET A 121 5.12 48.24 12.02
C MET A 121 4.25 47.51 10.98
N ILE A 122 3.24 48.16 10.42
CA ILE A 122 2.37 47.56 9.39
C ILE A 122 3.17 47.34 8.10
N ARG A 123 2.96 46.24 7.38
CA ARG A 123 3.70 45.94 6.14
C ARG A 123 3.49 47.03 5.08
N SER A 124 4.57 47.39 4.39
CA SER A 124 4.55 48.37 3.30
C SER A 124 3.66 47.89 2.13
N GLY A 125 2.79 48.75 1.59
CA GLY A 125 1.89 48.42 0.47
C GLY A 125 0.45 48.96 0.58
N GLY A 126 0.14 49.74 1.62
CA GLY A 126 -1.18 50.34 1.82
C GLY A 126 -2.28 49.31 2.14
N PRO A 127 -3.56 49.73 2.13
CA PRO A 127 -4.71 48.84 2.35
C PRO A 127 -4.77 47.68 1.35
N GLU A 128 -4.25 47.86 0.13
CA GLU A 128 -4.27 46.83 -0.92
C GLU A 128 -3.51 45.55 -0.54
N VAL A 129 -2.33 45.72 0.06
CA VAL A 129 -1.48 44.60 0.48
C VAL A 129 -1.84 44.14 1.88
N THR A 130 -2.20 45.06 2.77
CA THR A 130 -2.38 44.79 4.20
C THR A 130 -3.78 44.28 4.55
N CYS A 131 -4.83 44.87 3.97
CA CYS A 131 -6.21 44.63 4.36
C CYS A 131 -7.00 43.89 3.26
N TYR A 132 -6.97 44.41 2.03
CA TYR A 132 -7.76 43.87 0.91
C TYR A 132 -7.26 42.54 0.37
N SER A 133 -6.04 42.11 0.76
CA SER A 133 -5.57 40.75 0.53
C SER A 133 -6.50 39.70 1.14
N CYS A 134 -7.18 40.05 2.25
CA CYS A 134 -8.19 39.20 2.89
C CYS A 134 -9.62 39.78 2.73
N HIS A 135 -9.80 41.09 2.75
CA HIS A 135 -11.12 41.76 2.61
C HIS A 135 -11.53 41.97 1.15
N THR A 136 -11.72 40.88 0.42
CA THR A 136 -11.98 40.90 -1.04
C THR A 136 -13.33 41.50 -1.44
N VAL A 137 -14.35 41.43 -0.56
CA VAL A 137 -15.65 42.06 -0.78
C VAL A 137 -15.51 43.59 -0.73
N THR A 138 -14.91 44.10 0.35
CA THR A 138 -14.60 45.53 0.51
C THR A 138 -13.67 46.03 -0.58
N ARG A 139 -12.73 45.21 -1.08
CA ARG A 139 -11.92 45.56 -2.26
C ARG A 139 -12.77 45.86 -3.49
N LYS A 140 -13.88 45.13 -3.72
CA LYS A 140 -14.77 45.40 -4.87
C LYS A 140 -15.52 46.72 -4.73
N GLU A 141 -15.74 47.19 -3.51
CA GLU A 141 -16.41 48.47 -3.24
C GLU A 141 -15.57 49.68 -3.69
N THR A 142 -14.25 49.53 -3.84
CA THR A 142 -13.38 50.60 -4.40
C THR A 142 -13.65 50.89 -5.88
N ALA A 143 -14.42 50.04 -6.56
CA ALA A 143 -14.87 50.26 -7.94
C ALA A 143 -16.22 51.00 -8.02
N LEU A 144 -16.90 51.24 -6.90
CA LEU A 144 -18.18 51.94 -6.88
C LEU A 144 -17.99 53.44 -7.07
N SER A 145 -18.99 54.07 -7.71
CA SER A 145 -18.94 55.46 -8.20
C SER A 145 -18.99 56.50 -7.09
N VAL A 146 -19.63 56.20 -5.95
CA VAL A 146 -19.72 57.10 -4.81
C VAL A 146 -19.00 56.46 -3.63
N GLN A 147 -17.86 57.03 -3.22
CA GLN A 147 -17.04 56.52 -2.12
C GLN A 147 -17.02 57.50 -0.96
N HIS A 148 -17.03 56.98 0.27
CA HIS A 148 -16.86 57.75 1.48
C HIS A 148 -15.39 58.18 1.61
N ALA A 149 -15.12 59.44 1.95
CA ALA A 149 -13.76 59.99 1.88
C ALA A 149 -12.70 59.27 2.75
N PRO A 150 -13.00 58.86 4.00
CA PRO A 150 -12.11 57.98 4.79
C PRO A 150 -11.83 56.62 4.13
N PHE A 151 -12.80 56.07 3.40
CA PHE A 151 -12.64 54.82 2.67
C PHE A 151 -11.76 55.01 1.43
N GLN A 152 -12.02 56.06 0.65
CA GLN A 152 -11.23 56.41 -0.54
C GLN A 152 -9.75 56.69 -0.21
N SER A 153 -9.49 57.33 0.92
CA SER A 153 -8.12 57.63 1.38
C SER A 153 -7.41 56.45 2.06
N GLY A 154 -8.10 55.31 2.24
CA GLY A 154 -7.54 54.14 2.90
C GLY A 154 -7.34 54.31 4.41
N ALA A 155 -7.99 55.30 5.02
CA ALA A 155 -7.92 55.59 6.44
C ALA A 155 -8.83 54.65 7.26
N CYS A 156 -8.76 53.33 7.02
CA CYS A 156 -9.66 52.33 7.60
C CYS A 156 -9.64 52.36 9.14
N ALA A 157 -8.47 52.62 9.73
CA ALA A 157 -8.28 52.72 11.17
C ALA A 157 -8.89 54.00 11.78
N SER A 158 -9.52 54.88 11.01
CA SER A 158 -10.30 55.99 11.57
C SER A 158 -11.63 55.50 12.16
N CYS A 159 -12.21 54.46 11.56
CA CYS A 159 -13.49 53.87 11.97
C CYS A 159 -13.32 52.50 12.62
N HIS A 160 -12.31 51.72 12.22
CA HIS A 160 -12.09 50.34 12.68
C HIS A 160 -10.92 50.18 13.66
N GLU A 161 -11.03 49.17 14.52
CA GLU A 161 -9.95 48.66 15.38
C GLU A 161 -9.47 47.30 14.84
N ALA A 162 -8.20 47.23 14.42
CA ALA A 162 -7.72 46.14 13.54
C ALA A 162 -7.47 44.80 14.25
N HIS A 163 -7.32 44.79 15.59
CA HIS A 163 -7.12 43.56 16.38
C HIS A 163 -8.42 43.06 17.01
N GLY A 164 -9.27 43.96 17.49
CA GLY A 164 -10.55 43.66 18.13
C GLY A 164 -11.23 44.94 18.62
N ALA A 165 -12.56 44.94 18.73
CA ALA A 165 -13.34 46.06 19.26
C ALA A 165 -14.49 45.56 20.14
N GLN A 166 -15.16 46.48 20.85
CA GLN A 166 -16.39 46.16 21.56
C GLN A 166 -17.59 46.10 20.61
N GLU A 167 -17.61 46.91 19.56
CA GLU A 167 -18.72 47.01 18.62
C GLU A 167 -18.58 46.01 17.46
N ALA A 168 -19.72 45.51 16.98
CA ALA A 168 -19.79 44.64 15.81
C ALA A 168 -19.18 45.33 14.56
N GLY A 169 -18.52 44.54 13.70
CA GLY A 169 -17.79 45.10 12.55
C GLY A 169 -16.48 45.78 12.94
N LEU A 170 -15.99 45.55 14.16
CA LEU A 170 -14.73 46.10 14.69
C LEU A 170 -14.71 47.62 14.71
N LEU A 171 -15.84 48.26 15.01
CA LEU A 171 -15.97 49.71 15.01
C LEU A 171 -15.44 50.30 16.32
N LYS A 172 -14.89 51.51 16.25
CA LYS A 172 -14.38 52.23 17.43
C LYS A 172 -15.46 52.76 18.37
N ALA A 173 -16.68 52.94 17.86
CA ALA A 173 -17.85 53.36 18.61
C ALA A 173 -19.12 52.93 17.88
N ALA A 174 -20.27 52.95 18.58
CA ALA A 174 -21.57 52.68 17.98
C ALA A 174 -21.82 53.55 16.72
N PRO A 175 -22.44 53.02 15.65
CA PRO A 175 -22.52 53.67 14.35
C PRO A 175 -22.98 55.13 14.36
N GLN A 176 -24.00 55.47 15.14
CA GLN A 176 -24.54 56.83 15.23
C GLN A 176 -23.54 57.79 15.88
N ALA A 177 -22.88 57.36 16.98
CA ALA A 177 -21.86 58.16 17.66
C ALA A 177 -20.59 58.30 16.81
N LEU A 178 -20.20 57.22 16.12
CA LEU A 178 -19.05 57.22 15.22
C LEU A 178 -19.25 58.16 14.04
N CYS A 179 -20.42 58.10 13.38
CA CYS A 179 -20.75 59.01 12.28
C CYS A 179 -20.90 60.46 12.76
N ALA A 180 -21.54 60.69 13.90
CA ALA A 180 -21.69 62.03 14.48
C ALA A 180 -20.34 62.66 14.89
N GLY A 181 -19.32 61.84 15.15
CA GLY A 181 -17.96 62.30 15.41
C GLY A 181 -17.28 62.97 14.20
N CYS A 182 -17.81 62.79 12.98
CA CYS A 182 -17.29 63.42 11.77
C CYS A 182 -18.35 64.21 10.99
N HIS A 183 -19.64 63.92 11.17
CA HIS A 183 -20.76 64.59 10.50
C HIS A 183 -21.64 65.31 11.51
N ALA A 184 -21.77 66.63 11.38
CA ALA A 184 -22.62 67.41 12.28
C ALA A 184 -24.12 67.03 12.09
N PRO A 185 -24.85 66.63 13.14
CA PRO A 185 -26.24 66.18 13.01
C PRO A 185 -27.17 67.18 12.31
N ALA A 186 -27.00 68.49 12.57
CA ALA A 186 -27.81 69.54 11.94
C ALA A 186 -27.63 69.63 10.41
N GLU A 187 -26.41 69.39 9.91
CA GLU A 187 -26.12 69.38 8.47
C GLU A 187 -26.66 68.12 7.78
N VAL A 188 -26.61 66.99 8.50
CA VAL A 188 -27.23 65.75 8.06
C VAL A 188 -28.74 65.94 7.97
N ASP A 189 -29.38 66.50 9.00
CA ASP A 189 -30.83 66.73 9.03
C ASP A 189 -31.33 67.63 7.91
N ALA A 190 -30.59 68.70 7.59
CA ALA A 190 -30.93 69.58 6.48
C ALA A 190 -30.98 68.84 5.13
N LYS A 191 -30.11 67.85 4.92
CA LYS A 191 -30.09 67.01 3.70
C LYS A 191 -31.16 65.91 3.71
N HIS A 192 -31.74 65.61 4.87
CA HIS A 192 -32.82 64.64 5.04
C HIS A 192 -34.21 65.31 5.17
N ALA A 193 -34.33 66.61 4.87
CA ALA A 193 -35.59 67.33 4.96
C ALA A 193 -36.74 66.76 4.09
N LYS A 194 -36.41 65.98 3.04
CA LYS A 194 -37.37 65.29 2.16
C LYS A 194 -37.54 63.80 2.46
N VAL A 195 -36.67 63.21 3.28
CA VAL A 195 -36.65 61.77 3.61
C VAL A 195 -36.45 61.68 5.12
N VAL A 196 -37.55 61.52 5.85
CA VAL A 196 -37.59 61.57 7.31
C VAL A 196 -36.86 60.37 7.91
N ARG A 197 -35.89 60.62 8.80
CA ARG A 197 -35.08 59.55 9.44
C ARG A 197 -35.89 58.63 10.36
N GLY A 198 -37.03 59.07 10.91
CA GLY A 198 -38.01 58.19 11.56
C GLY A 198 -37.50 57.29 12.70
N GLY A 199 -36.38 57.63 13.34
CA GLY A 199 -35.71 56.76 14.34
C GLY A 199 -34.77 55.69 13.77
N LEU A 200 -34.58 55.65 12.44
CA LEU A 200 -33.66 54.73 11.74
C LEU A 200 -32.19 55.11 11.96
N ALA A 201 -31.32 54.11 12.05
CA ALA A 201 -29.88 54.27 12.12
C ALA A 201 -29.31 54.76 10.77
N CYS A 202 -28.19 55.47 10.81
CA CYS A 202 -27.54 55.96 9.58
C CYS A 202 -27.19 54.82 8.61
N LEU A 203 -26.77 53.67 9.15
CA LEU A 203 -26.43 52.48 8.35
C LEU A 203 -27.66 51.69 7.87
N ASP A 204 -28.87 52.12 8.23
CA ASP A 204 -30.09 51.51 7.71
C ASP A 204 -30.27 51.84 6.22
N CYS A 205 -30.02 53.09 5.88
CA CYS A 205 -30.17 53.59 4.51
C CYS A 205 -28.82 53.82 3.80
N HIS A 206 -27.72 54.03 4.53
CA HIS A 206 -26.42 54.38 3.93
C HIS A 206 -25.39 53.25 3.99
N ALA A 207 -24.65 53.09 2.89
CA ALA A 207 -23.44 52.28 2.83
C ALA A 207 -22.25 53.07 3.39
N PRO A 208 -21.54 52.57 4.42
CA PRO A 208 -20.49 53.33 5.10
C PRO A 208 -19.19 53.47 4.30
N HIS A 209 -18.95 52.61 3.29
CA HIS A 209 -17.73 52.63 2.48
C HIS A 209 -17.96 53.25 1.11
N ALA A 210 -18.84 52.66 0.32
CA ALA A 210 -19.15 53.12 -1.01
C ALA A 210 -20.53 52.60 -1.46
N SER A 211 -21.13 53.29 -2.42
CA SER A 211 -22.38 52.87 -3.07
C SER A 211 -22.36 53.23 -4.55
N ALA A 212 -23.22 52.54 -5.32
CA ALA A 212 -23.58 52.94 -6.67
C ALA A 212 -24.57 54.13 -6.69
N SER A 213 -25.31 54.34 -5.59
CA SER A 213 -26.35 55.36 -5.50
C SER A 213 -25.84 56.65 -4.86
N ALA A 214 -26.39 57.79 -5.30
CA ALA A 214 -26.06 59.11 -4.77
C ALA A 214 -26.30 59.18 -3.24
N GLY A 215 -25.48 59.98 -2.55
CA GLY A 215 -25.60 60.14 -1.10
C GLY A 215 -25.25 58.87 -0.31
N LEU A 216 -24.53 57.91 -0.90
CA LEU A 216 -24.21 56.62 -0.30
C LEU A 216 -25.44 55.77 0.07
N LEU A 217 -26.61 56.01 -0.53
CA LEU A 217 -27.78 55.16 -0.30
C LEU A 217 -27.51 53.73 -0.74
N ARG A 218 -27.97 52.73 0.01
CA ARG A 218 -27.73 51.33 -0.35
C ARG A 218 -28.58 50.92 -1.56
N ALA A 219 -27.98 50.15 -2.46
CA ALA A 219 -28.63 49.71 -3.70
C ALA A 219 -29.73 48.64 -3.49
N ASP A 220 -29.81 48.07 -2.29
CA ASP A 220 -30.74 47.02 -1.87
C ASP A 220 -32.00 47.58 -1.15
N SER A 221 -32.21 48.89 -1.22
CA SER A 221 -33.40 49.56 -0.65
C SER A 221 -34.64 49.26 -1.49
N HIS A 222 -35.77 48.98 -0.84
CA HIS A 222 -37.06 48.78 -1.52
C HIS A 222 -37.48 50.05 -2.27
N PRO A 223 -37.97 50.00 -3.53
CA PRO A 223 -38.21 51.20 -4.33
C PRO A 223 -39.07 52.29 -3.68
N PRO A 224 -40.20 51.99 -3.00
CA PRO A 224 -40.97 52.99 -2.24
C PRO A 224 -40.20 53.69 -1.12
N VAL A 225 -39.21 53.00 -0.52
CA VAL A 225 -38.33 53.58 0.50
C VAL A 225 -37.22 54.40 -0.15
N ALA A 226 -36.66 53.94 -1.26
CA ALA A 226 -35.65 54.66 -2.03
C ALA A 226 -36.20 55.96 -2.66
N SER A 227 -37.49 55.97 -3.04
CA SER A 227 -38.20 57.14 -3.60
C SER A 227 -38.77 58.09 -2.53
N GLY A 228 -38.82 57.66 -1.27
CA GLY A 228 -39.42 58.43 -0.17
C GLY A 228 -40.95 58.38 -0.14
N GLU A 229 -41.58 57.46 -0.87
CA GLU A 229 -43.04 57.25 -0.95
C GLU A 229 -43.59 56.52 0.29
N CYS A 230 -43.22 56.97 1.49
CA CYS A 230 -43.54 56.30 2.75
C CYS A 230 -45.05 56.18 3.00
N ALA A 231 -45.84 57.13 2.48
CA ALA A 231 -47.30 57.17 2.61
C ALA A 231 -48.03 56.02 1.89
N SER A 232 -47.34 55.30 1.00
CA SER A 232 -47.88 54.11 0.33
C SER A 232 -48.00 52.90 1.27
N CYS A 233 -47.28 52.91 2.39
CA CYS A 233 -47.28 51.81 3.35
C CYS A 233 -47.57 52.25 4.78
N HIS A 234 -47.19 53.48 5.17
CA HIS A 234 -47.33 54.01 6.53
C HIS A 234 -48.33 55.17 6.59
N GLU A 235 -49.11 55.25 7.66
CA GLU A 235 -49.93 56.43 7.96
C GLU A 235 -49.02 57.63 8.25
N MET A 236 -49.39 58.82 7.76
CA MET A 236 -48.58 60.04 7.87
C MET A 236 -49.09 60.97 8.98
N SER A 237 -48.19 61.50 9.82
CA SER A 237 -48.48 62.55 10.81
C SER A 237 -47.47 63.68 10.69
N GLY A 238 -47.93 64.92 10.46
CA GLY A 238 -47.04 66.08 10.30
C GLY A 238 -46.03 65.93 9.15
N ASN A 239 -46.43 65.28 8.05
CA ASN A 239 -45.57 64.92 6.91
C ASN A 239 -44.43 63.94 7.25
N GLN A 240 -44.54 63.20 8.36
CA GLN A 240 -43.64 62.13 8.76
C GLN A 240 -44.38 60.79 8.83
N PRO A 241 -43.76 59.67 8.41
CA PRO A 241 -44.37 58.34 8.53
C PRO A 241 -44.46 57.93 10.00
N THR A 242 -45.62 57.41 10.39
CA THR A 242 -45.84 56.76 11.69
C THR A 242 -45.51 55.27 11.60
N ALA A 243 -45.46 54.57 12.73
CA ALA A 243 -45.26 53.11 12.73
C ALA A 243 -46.50 52.30 12.30
N LYS A 244 -47.65 52.96 12.05
CA LYS A 244 -48.91 52.30 11.72
C LYS A 244 -49.02 52.12 10.20
N LEU A 245 -49.31 50.89 9.76
CA LEU A 245 -49.48 50.56 8.34
C LEU A 245 -50.88 50.95 7.83
N VAL A 246 -50.98 51.26 6.54
CA VAL A 246 -52.25 51.63 5.88
C VAL A 246 -53.16 50.44 5.61
N ALA A 247 -52.62 49.21 5.64
CA ALA A 247 -53.34 47.94 5.55
C ALA A 247 -52.54 46.82 6.23
N GLU A 248 -53.18 45.67 6.46
CA GLU A 248 -52.49 44.48 6.98
C GLU A 248 -51.45 43.97 5.98
N VAL A 249 -50.34 43.43 6.50
CA VAL A 249 -49.14 43.09 5.72
C VAL A 249 -49.43 42.24 4.46
N PRO A 250 -50.19 41.12 4.51
CA PRO A 250 -50.42 40.29 3.32
C PRO A 250 -51.16 41.06 2.22
N GLU A 251 -52.24 41.77 2.59
CA GLU A 251 -53.07 42.56 1.68
C GLU A 251 -52.28 43.74 1.08
N LEU A 252 -51.49 44.41 1.93
CA LEU A 252 -50.64 45.54 1.53
C LEU A 252 -49.59 45.12 0.50
N CYS A 253 -48.91 43.99 0.72
CA CYS A 253 -47.88 43.50 -0.18
C CYS A 253 -48.43 43.03 -1.53
N VAL A 254 -49.53 42.27 -1.56
CA VAL A 254 -50.08 41.74 -2.83
C VAL A 254 -50.79 42.79 -3.69
N THR A 255 -51.18 43.93 -3.10
CA THR A 255 -51.72 45.08 -3.84
C THR A 255 -50.71 45.59 -4.89
N CYS A 256 -49.41 45.55 -4.58
CA CYS A 256 -48.34 45.89 -5.53
C CYS A 256 -47.68 44.66 -6.16
N HIS A 257 -47.87 43.47 -5.59
CA HIS A 257 -47.30 42.20 -6.07
C HIS A 257 -48.38 41.14 -6.36
N PRO A 258 -49.29 41.37 -7.34
CA PRO A 258 -50.44 40.50 -7.58
C PRO A 258 -50.05 39.08 -8.04
N ASP A 259 -48.88 38.92 -8.67
CA ASP A 259 -48.35 37.61 -9.07
C ASP A 259 -48.09 36.67 -7.89
N ARG A 260 -47.97 37.21 -6.66
CA ARG A 260 -47.76 36.40 -5.45
C ARG A 260 -49.03 35.69 -4.99
N ALA A 261 -50.18 36.35 -5.12
CA ALA A 261 -51.48 35.78 -4.73
C ALA A 261 -51.83 34.48 -5.51
N ALA A 262 -51.31 34.32 -6.73
CA ALA A 262 -51.50 33.12 -7.54
C ALA A 262 -50.59 31.95 -7.15
N LEU A 263 -49.46 32.20 -6.48
CA LEU A 263 -48.50 31.17 -6.05
C LEU A 263 -48.91 30.52 -4.73
N ASP A 264 -49.54 31.30 -3.85
CA ASP A 264 -50.05 30.83 -2.55
C ASP A 264 -51.26 29.87 -2.70
N GLN A 265 -51.85 29.80 -3.90
CA GLN A 265 -52.98 28.92 -4.27
C GLN A 265 -52.55 27.67 -5.05
N GLN A 266 -51.25 27.42 -5.22
CA GLN A 266 -50.76 26.22 -5.91
C GLN A 266 -51.02 24.94 -5.10
N ALA A 267 -50.92 23.77 -5.74
CA ALA A 267 -51.22 22.47 -5.10
C ALA A 267 -50.37 22.19 -3.84
N HIS A 268 -49.14 22.71 -3.81
CA HIS A 268 -48.24 22.65 -2.67
C HIS A 268 -47.78 24.09 -2.35
N PRO A 269 -48.52 24.85 -1.55
CA PRO A 269 -48.10 26.19 -1.16
C PRO A 269 -47.03 26.11 -0.05
N HIS A 270 -46.12 27.07 0.01
CA HIS A 270 -45.14 27.13 1.11
C HIS A 270 -45.81 27.76 2.35
N PRO A 271 -45.92 27.06 3.50
CA PRO A 271 -46.78 27.51 4.60
C PRO A 271 -46.54 28.95 5.09
N PRO A 272 -45.28 29.42 5.29
CA PRO A 272 -45.05 30.83 5.67
C PRO A 272 -45.58 31.85 4.65
N ALA A 273 -45.57 31.51 3.35
CA ALA A 273 -46.13 32.38 2.32
C ALA A 273 -47.67 32.30 2.30
N ALA A 274 -48.22 31.08 2.35
CA ALA A 274 -49.66 30.83 2.38
C ALA A 274 -50.37 31.48 3.58
N ASP A 275 -49.70 31.50 4.73
CA ASP A 275 -50.19 32.09 5.98
C ASP A 275 -49.98 33.62 6.03
N GLY A 276 -49.49 34.24 4.96
CA GLY A 276 -49.26 35.68 4.88
C GLY A 276 -48.09 36.20 5.71
N GLN A 277 -47.16 35.33 6.12
CA GLN A 277 -46.00 35.71 6.94
C GLN A 277 -44.84 36.28 6.11
N CYS A 278 -45.16 37.22 5.22
CA CYS A 278 -44.22 37.81 4.26
C CYS A 278 -42.96 38.37 4.94
N LEU A 279 -43.15 39.00 6.11
CA LEU A 279 -42.08 39.62 6.88
C LEU A 279 -41.19 38.63 7.63
N THR A 280 -41.48 37.33 7.65
CA THR A 280 -40.55 36.35 8.23
C THR A 280 -39.27 36.27 7.41
N CYS A 281 -39.40 36.38 6.09
CA CYS A 281 -38.28 36.26 5.15
C CYS A 281 -37.89 37.60 4.52
N HIS A 282 -38.86 38.49 4.28
CA HIS A 282 -38.61 39.76 3.59
C HIS A 282 -38.55 40.94 4.54
N ASP A 283 -37.69 41.91 4.21
CA ASP A 283 -37.66 43.23 4.84
C ASP A 283 -38.13 44.26 3.80
N PRO A 284 -39.30 44.90 4.04
CA PRO A 284 -39.95 45.78 3.08
C PRO A 284 -39.29 47.15 2.97
N HIS A 285 -38.25 47.41 3.77
CA HIS A 285 -37.45 48.62 3.67
C HIS A 285 -36.16 48.37 2.89
N ARG A 286 -35.52 47.21 3.09
CA ARG A 286 -34.29 46.82 2.39
C ARG A 286 -34.05 45.31 2.45
N GLY A 287 -33.30 44.76 1.51
CA GLY A 287 -32.83 43.38 1.64
C GLY A 287 -32.07 42.85 0.42
N GLU A 288 -31.35 41.76 0.62
CA GLU A 288 -30.65 41.06 -0.46
C GLU A 288 -31.65 40.45 -1.48
N LEU A 289 -31.21 40.15 -2.71
CA LEU A 289 -31.97 39.48 -3.80
C LEU A 289 -33.49 39.36 -3.57
N ALA A 290 -34.26 40.32 -4.09
CA ALA A 290 -35.71 40.43 -3.87
C ALA A 290 -36.13 40.68 -2.40
N LEU A 291 -35.39 41.56 -1.70
CA LEU A 291 -35.72 42.08 -0.36
C LEU A 291 -35.71 41.05 0.77
N LEU A 292 -34.91 40.01 0.65
CA LEU A 292 -34.68 39.06 1.74
C LEU A 292 -33.92 39.74 2.89
N LYS A 293 -34.32 39.46 4.13
CA LYS A 293 -33.71 39.96 5.38
C LYS A 293 -32.21 39.66 5.54
N GLY A 294 -31.67 38.81 4.69
CA GLY A 294 -30.30 38.33 4.67
C GLY A 294 -30.13 37.30 3.56
N LYS A 295 -29.04 36.53 3.64
CA LYS A 295 -28.74 35.49 2.65
C LYS A 295 -29.85 34.44 2.62
N GLN A 296 -30.24 34.03 1.42
CA GLN A 296 -31.30 33.04 1.20
C GLN A 296 -31.10 31.76 2.04
N SER A 297 -29.87 31.22 2.11
CA SER A 297 -29.59 30.03 2.91
C SER A 297 -29.74 30.21 4.42
N ALA A 298 -29.48 31.41 4.95
CA ALA A 298 -29.65 31.69 6.37
C ALA A 298 -31.13 31.74 6.74
N ILE A 299 -31.92 32.48 5.97
CA ILE A 299 -33.37 32.60 6.18
C ILE A 299 -34.06 31.25 6.04
N CYS A 300 -33.74 30.50 4.98
CA CYS A 300 -34.28 29.15 4.83
C CYS A 300 -33.79 28.24 5.95
N GLY A 301 -32.54 28.40 6.42
CA GLY A 301 -31.93 27.59 7.48
C GLY A 301 -32.52 27.79 8.87
N ASP A 302 -33.16 28.93 9.13
CA ASP A 302 -33.85 29.18 10.40
C ASP A 302 -35.08 28.27 10.58
N CYS A 303 -35.63 27.75 9.48
CA CYS A 303 -36.77 26.84 9.48
C CYS A 303 -36.46 25.44 8.91
N HIS A 304 -35.50 25.33 7.99
CA HIS A 304 -35.10 24.08 7.34
C HIS A 304 -33.71 23.63 7.83
N ASP A 305 -33.68 22.51 8.56
CA ASP A 305 -32.42 21.93 9.01
C ASP A 305 -31.64 21.32 7.83
N MET A 306 -30.67 22.08 7.33
CA MET A 306 -29.80 21.71 6.21
C MET A 306 -28.38 21.35 6.68
N LYS A 307 -28.13 21.34 7.99
CA LYS A 307 -26.78 21.23 8.55
C LYS A 307 -26.12 19.91 8.19
N ASP A 308 -26.88 18.83 8.26
CA ASP A 308 -26.39 17.49 7.94
C ASP A 308 -26.13 17.33 6.43
N GLU A 309 -27.01 17.86 5.57
CA GLU A 309 -26.83 17.83 4.12
C GLU A 309 -25.61 18.67 3.68
N LEU A 310 -25.38 19.84 4.28
CA LEU A 310 -24.21 20.69 3.98
C LEU A 310 -22.89 20.13 4.54
N ALA A 311 -22.95 19.23 5.52
CA ALA A 311 -21.79 18.57 6.11
C ALA A 311 -21.33 17.33 5.31
N GLU A 312 -22.11 16.89 4.33
CA GLU A 312 -21.74 15.76 3.48
C GLU A 312 -20.49 16.08 2.61
N PRO A 313 -19.64 15.08 2.29
CA PRO A 313 -18.39 15.30 1.57
C PRO A 313 -18.51 15.92 0.18
N VAL A 314 -19.64 15.68 -0.51
CA VAL A 314 -19.90 16.17 -1.86
C VAL A 314 -21.22 16.93 -1.84
N VAL A 315 -21.12 18.25 -2.00
CA VAL A 315 -22.27 19.14 -2.00
C VAL A 315 -22.42 19.75 -3.39
N HIS A 316 -23.64 19.71 -3.93
CA HIS A 316 -23.98 20.36 -5.19
C HIS A 316 -23.70 21.85 -5.10
N LYS A 317 -23.02 22.41 -6.10
CA LYS A 317 -22.52 23.79 -6.05
C LYS A 317 -23.64 24.82 -5.81
N ALA A 318 -24.79 24.67 -6.48
CA ALA A 318 -25.92 25.59 -6.30
C ALA A 318 -26.48 25.52 -4.87
N PHE A 319 -26.50 24.32 -4.28
CA PHE A 319 -26.96 24.11 -2.90
C PHE A 319 -25.96 24.67 -1.88
N ALA A 320 -24.66 24.39 -2.05
CA ALA A 320 -23.58 24.95 -1.21
C ALA A 320 -23.55 26.50 -1.24
N GLN A 321 -23.96 27.09 -2.37
CA GLN A 321 -24.05 28.54 -2.54
C GLN A 321 -25.36 29.14 -2.00
N GLY A 322 -26.27 28.33 -1.47
CA GLY A 322 -27.54 28.78 -0.92
C GLY A 322 -28.54 29.27 -1.96
N GLN A 323 -28.40 28.84 -3.22
CA GLN A 323 -29.25 29.27 -4.33
C GLN A 323 -30.54 28.44 -4.40
N CYS A 324 -31.27 28.32 -3.29
CA CYS A 324 -32.41 27.42 -3.17
C CYS A 324 -33.50 27.71 -4.22
N ALA A 325 -33.74 29.00 -4.52
CA ALA A 325 -34.73 29.43 -5.51
C ALA A 325 -34.34 29.15 -6.97
N SER A 326 -33.15 28.61 -7.27
CA SER A 326 -32.84 28.16 -8.63
C SER A 326 -33.61 26.89 -8.98
N CYS A 327 -33.93 26.07 -7.98
CA CYS A 327 -34.58 24.76 -8.15
C CYS A 327 -35.94 24.68 -7.44
N HIS A 328 -36.11 25.41 -6.34
CA HIS A 328 -37.37 25.47 -5.59
C HIS A 328 -38.14 26.77 -5.87
N GLU A 329 -39.47 26.72 -5.73
CA GLU A 329 -40.36 27.86 -5.74
C GLU A 329 -40.81 28.17 -4.30
N PRO A 330 -40.15 29.11 -3.61
CA PRO A 330 -40.28 29.29 -2.15
C PRO A 330 -41.61 29.90 -1.68
N HIS A 331 -42.52 30.23 -2.60
CA HIS A 331 -43.87 30.72 -2.28
C HIS A 331 -44.92 29.61 -2.44
N GLY A 332 -44.73 28.72 -3.42
CA GLY A 332 -45.65 27.61 -3.70
C GLY A 332 -45.41 27.03 -5.08
N SER A 333 -45.59 25.72 -5.24
CA SER A 333 -45.44 25.00 -6.51
C SER A 333 -46.61 24.06 -6.74
N SER A 334 -46.87 23.72 -8.01
CA SER A 334 -47.76 22.63 -8.38
C SER A 334 -47.16 21.25 -8.09
N ARG A 335 -45.91 21.16 -7.64
CA ARG A 335 -45.16 19.92 -7.41
C ARG A 335 -44.72 19.74 -5.96
N GLU A 336 -44.60 18.49 -5.54
CA GLU A 336 -44.10 18.11 -4.21
C GLU A 336 -42.69 18.69 -3.96
N HIS A 337 -42.37 18.96 -2.69
CA HIS A 337 -41.12 19.58 -2.27
C HIS A 337 -40.83 20.95 -2.93
N LEU A 338 -41.86 21.60 -3.48
CA LEU A 338 -41.77 22.93 -4.08
C LEU A 338 -40.79 23.02 -5.26
N VAL A 339 -40.50 21.93 -5.96
CA VAL A 339 -39.57 21.97 -7.11
C VAL A 339 -40.19 22.65 -8.34
N LYS A 340 -39.35 23.27 -9.16
CA LYS A 340 -39.79 23.95 -10.39
C LYS A 340 -40.14 23.01 -11.54
N SER A 341 -39.52 21.82 -11.61
CA SER A 341 -39.91 20.75 -12.55
C SER A 341 -39.64 19.34 -11.98
N ASP A 342 -40.37 18.36 -12.52
CA ASP A 342 -40.42 16.94 -12.14
C ASP A 342 -39.50 16.04 -12.98
N ASN A 343 -38.88 16.60 -14.02
CA ASN A 343 -38.00 15.90 -14.96
C ASN A 343 -36.58 16.48 -14.94
N GLY A 344 -35.61 15.79 -15.53
CA GLY A 344 -34.23 16.25 -15.62
C GLY A 344 -34.03 17.54 -16.45
N GLU A 345 -35.08 18.17 -16.98
CA GLU A 345 -34.97 19.42 -17.75
C GLU A 345 -34.46 20.58 -16.88
N MET A 346 -34.88 20.65 -15.61
CA MET A 346 -34.33 21.62 -14.66
C MET A 346 -32.81 21.43 -14.46
N CYS A 347 -32.36 20.17 -14.39
CA CYS A 347 -30.94 19.87 -14.30
C CYS A 347 -30.20 20.29 -15.58
N LEU A 348 -30.76 19.96 -16.75
CA LEU A 348 -30.15 20.24 -18.06
C LEU A 348 -30.15 21.73 -18.43
N ALA A 349 -31.02 22.56 -17.83
CA ALA A 349 -30.99 24.01 -18.00
C ALA A 349 -29.66 24.64 -17.53
N CYS A 350 -29.06 24.06 -16.47
CA CYS A 350 -27.73 24.43 -15.98
C CYS A 350 -26.61 23.52 -16.51
N HIS A 351 -26.90 22.24 -16.74
CA HIS A 351 -25.94 21.26 -17.30
C HIS A 351 -26.03 21.15 -18.82
N GLN A 352 -25.85 22.28 -19.52
CA GLN A 352 -26.04 22.39 -20.97
C GLN A 352 -25.09 21.47 -21.76
N ASP A 353 -23.84 21.29 -21.31
CA ASP A 353 -22.89 20.36 -21.93
C ASP A 353 -23.40 18.91 -21.93
N LEU A 354 -24.10 18.51 -20.87
CA LEU A 354 -24.73 17.19 -20.80
C LEU A 354 -25.94 17.13 -21.74
N ALA A 355 -26.75 18.19 -21.80
CA ALA A 355 -27.89 18.27 -22.69
C ALA A 355 -27.49 18.08 -24.16
N THR A 356 -26.38 18.69 -24.59
CA THR A 356 -25.83 18.52 -25.94
C THR A 356 -25.35 17.09 -26.18
N ARG A 357 -24.67 16.45 -25.22
CA ARG A 357 -24.18 15.06 -25.38
C ARG A 357 -25.30 14.03 -25.46
N LEU A 358 -26.37 14.20 -24.68
CA LEU A 358 -27.51 13.27 -24.67
C LEU A 358 -28.31 13.26 -26.00
N ALA A 359 -28.15 14.27 -26.86
CA ALA A 359 -28.73 14.32 -28.19
C ALA A 359 -28.02 13.41 -29.22
N GLY A 360 -26.85 12.84 -28.88
CA GLY A 360 -26.10 11.92 -29.73
C GLY A 360 -26.67 10.49 -29.77
N SER A 361 -26.05 9.61 -30.56
CA SER A 361 -26.37 8.18 -30.61
C SER A 361 -25.75 7.42 -29.42
N GLY A 362 -26.38 6.32 -29.00
CA GLY A 362 -25.86 5.51 -27.90
C GLY A 362 -26.08 6.11 -26.51
N THR A 363 -27.19 6.82 -26.31
CA THR A 363 -27.60 7.37 -25.01
C THR A 363 -28.15 6.26 -24.11
N HIS A 364 -27.70 6.23 -22.86
CA HIS A 364 -28.17 5.29 -21.84
C HIS A 364 -29.65 5.55 -21.51
N PRO A 365 -30.56 4.55 -21.47
CA PRO A 365 -31.99 4.78 -21.41
C PRO A 365 -32.50 5.67 -20.27
N PRO A 366 -32.02 5.57 -19.00
CA PRO A 366 -32.39 6.50 -17.95
C PRO A 366 -32.00 7.96 -18.25
N ALA A 367 -30.86 8.16 -18.90
CA ALA A 367 -30.38 9.48 -19.29
C ALA A 367 -31.19 10.04 -20.48
N ALA A 368 -31.55 9.19 -21.45
CA ALA A 368 -32.43 9.55 -22.57
C ALA A 368 -33.83 9.99 -22.09
N GLN A 369 -34.32 9.36 -21.02
CA GLN A 369 -35.60 9.69 -20.38
C GLN A 369 -35.53 10.90 -19.45
N LYS A 370 -34.34 11.51 -19.27
CA LYS A 370 -34.08 12.59 -18.32
C LYS A 370 -34.41 12.21 -16.86
N ASP A 371 -34.33 10.92 -16.51
CA ASP A 371 -34.55 10.39 -15.16
C ASP A 371 -33.24 10.45 -14.35
N CYS A 372 -32.69 11.66 -14.20
CA CYS A 372 -31.39 11.89 -13.57
C CYS A 372 -31.38 11.48 -12.08
N LEU A 373 -32.50 11.72 -11.40
CA LEU A 373 -32.65 11.44 -9.97
C LEU A 373 -32.74 9.95 -9.65
N ARG A 374 -32.86 9.06 -10.65
CA ARG A 374 -32.73 7.62 -10.44
C ARG A 374 -31.35 7.23 -9.90
N CYS A 375 -30.33 7.96 -10.35
CA CYS A 375 -28.93 7.70 -10.02
C CYS A 375 -28.31 8.81 -9.15
N HIS A 376 -28.75 10.05 -9.31
CA HIS A 376 -28.20 11.21 -8.61
C HIS A 376 -29.06 11.68 -7.44
N VAL A 377 -28.42 12.34 -6.47
CA VAL A 377 -29.05 13.17 -5.44
C VAL A 377 -28.84 14.65 -5.79
N PRO A 378 -29.85 15.53 -5.64
CA PRO A 378 -29.78 16.89 -6.17
C PRO A 378 -29.03 17.89 -5.25
N HIS A 379 -28.93 17.61 -3.95
CA HIS A 379 -28.35 18.54 -2.96
C HIS A 379 -26.94 18.14 -2.54
N SER A 380 -26.79 17.00 -1.89
CA SER A 380 -25.51 16.54 -1.37
C SER A 380 -25.52 15.03 -1.14
N GLY A 381 -24.34 14.46 -1.02
CA GLY A 381 -24.19 13.05 -0.71
C GLY A 381 -22.75 12.64 -0.44
N LYS A 382 -22.59 11.38 -0.07
CA LYS A 382 -21.29 10.79 0.29
C LYS A 382 -20.42 10.46 -0.91
N GLN A 383 -21.03 10.32 -2.08
CA GLN A 383 -20.40 9.78 -3.28
C GLN A 383 -20.06 10.89 -4.26
N ALA A 384 -18.93 10.75 -4.96
CA ALA A 384 -18.54 11.65 -6.04
C ALA A 384 -19.66 11.76 -7.09
N HIS A 385 -19.77 12.92 -7.73
CA HIS A 385 -20.82 13.21 -8.72
C HIS A 385 -22.25 13.05 -8.17
N LEU A 386 -22.43 13.12 -6.84
CA LEU A 386 -23.73 13.03 -6.17
C LEU A 386 -24.50 11.75 -6.52
N LEU A 387 -23.82 10.61 -6.57
CA LEU A 387 -24.48 9.33 -6.78
C LEU A 387 -25.23 8.89 -5.51
N LYS A 388 -26.42 8.29 -5.69
CA LYS A 388 -27.25 7.76 -4.60
C LYS A 388 -26.57 6.64 -3.79
N ARG A 389 -25.64 5.91 -4.42
CA ARG A 389 -24.90 4.76 -3.85
C ARG A 389 -23.49 4.76 -4.43
N ASP A 390 -22.61 3.95 -3.86
CA ASP A 390 -21.32 3.70 -4.49
C ASP A 390 -21.52 3.21 -5.93
N GLU A 391 -20.60 3.56 -6.81
CA GLU A 391 -20.72 3.37 -8.25
C GLU A 391 -21.03 1.91 -8.62
N ARG A 392 -20.35 0.95 -7.96
CA ARG A 392 -20.56 -0.48 -8.15
C ARG A 392 -21.97 -0.90 -7.76
N ALA A 393 -22.41 -0.60 -6.54
CA ALA A 393 -23.74 -0.97 -6.06
C ALA A 393 -24.84 -0.27 -6.86
N LEU A 394 -24.61 0.97 -7.30
CA LEU A 394 -25.56 1.71 -8.13
C LEU A 394 -25.77 1.01 -9.48
N CYS A 395 -24.69 0.77 -10.22
CA CYS A 395 -24.77 0.14 -11.53
C CYS A 395 -25.32 -1.30 -11.44
N LEU A 396 -24.85 -2.09 -10.48
CA LEU A 396 -25.28 -3.49 -10.31
C LEU A 396 -26.71 -3.65 -9.80
N SER A 397 -27.32 -2.60 -9.23
CA SER A 397 -28.74 -2.63 -8.87
C SER A 397 -29.65 -2.85 -10.08
N CYS A 398 -29.19 -2.51 -11.28
CA CYS A 398 -29.88 -2.75 -12.55
C CYS A 398 -29.10 -3.73 -13.46
N HIS A 399 -27.77 -3.73 -13.41
CA HIS A 399 -26.89 -4.55 -14.26
C HIS A 399 -26.27 -5.76 -13.54
N SER A 400 -27.06 -6.48 -12.73
CA SER A 400 -26.59 -7.61 -11.93
C SER A 400 -25.91 -8.73 -12.74
N GLY A 401 -26.27 -8.88 -14.03
CA GLY A 401 -25.64 -9.83 -14.94
C GLY A 401 -24.15 -9.58 -15.19
N VAL A 402 -23.65 -8.36 -14.97
CA VAL A 402 -22.24 -8.01 -15.18
C VAL A 402 -21.33 -8.65 -14.14
N GLU A 403 -21.81 -8.93 -12.91
CA GLU A 403 -20.99 -9.64 -11.91
C GLU A 403 -20.55 -11.02 -12.39
N LYS A 404 -21.35 -11.69 -13.21
CA LYS A 404 -21.05 -13.02 -13.76
C LYS A 404 -19.97 -12.98 -14.84
N THR A 405 -19.63 -11.80 -15.34
CA THR A 405 -18.57 -11.61 -16.34
C THR A 405 -17.18 -11.47 -15.72
N ALA A 406 -17.11 -11.36 -14.39
CA ALA A 406 -15.86 -11.43 -13.65
C ALA A 406 -15.38 -12.89 -13.58
N GLY A 407 -14.24 -13.18 -14.21
CA GLY A 407 -13.53 -14.45 -14.01
C GLY A 407 -13.01 -14.60 -12.58
N THR A 408 -12.21 -15.65 -12.35
CA THR A 408 -11.58 -15.91 -11.04
C THR A 408 -10.67 -14.76 -10.60
N GLU A 409 -10.08 -14.06 -11.57
CA GLU A 409 -9.27 -12.87 -11.37
C GLU A 409 -10.01 -11.65 -11.92
N SER A 410 -10.31 -10.68 -11.07
CA SER A 410 -11.00 -9.46 -11.47
C SER A 410 -10.01 -8.36 -11.86
N HIS A 411 -10.29 -7.67 -12.97
CA HIS A 411 -9.51 -6.51 -13.39
C HIS A 411 -9.58 -5.43 -12.30
N PRO A 412 -8.46 -4.81 -11.86
CA PRO A 412 -8.47 -3.92 -10.70
C PRO A 412 -9.47 -2.75 -10.77
N PRO A 413 -9.66 -2.05 -11.90
CA PRO A 413 -10.72 -1.04 -12.03
C PRO A 413 -12.13 -1.61 -11.80
N PHE A 414 -12.41 -2.82 -12.31
CA PHE A 414 -13.69 -3.50 -12.12
C PHE A 414 -13.88 -3.95 -10.66
N ARG A 415 -12.85 -4.54 -10.05
CA ARG A 415 -12.85 -4.94 -8.64
C ARG A 415 -13.04 -3.76 -7.69
N ALA A 416 -12.45 -2.61 -8.02
CA ALA A 416 -12.60 -1.37 -7.26
C ALA A 416 -13.98 -0.73 -7.43
N GLY A 417 -14.78 -1.18 -8.40
CA GLY A 417 -16.10 -0.61 -8.67
C GLY A 417 -16.10 0.62 -9.57
N ASN A 418 -15.00 0.88 -10.28
CA ASN A 418 -14.81 2.07 -11.12
C ASN A 418 -15.27 1.79 -12.57
N CYS A 419 -16.54 1.45 -12.75
CA CYS A 419 -17.18 1.23 -14.05
C CYS A 419 -17.01 2.40 -15.03
N THR A 420 -17.11 3.64 -14.54
CA THR A 420 -17.00 4.87 -15.32
C THR A 420 -15.58 5.22 -15.68
N ALA A 421 -14.57 4.42 -15.29
CA ALA A 421 -13.23 4.56 -15.87
C ALA A 421 -13.27 4.20 -17.37
N CYS A 422 -14.04 3.16 -17.71
CA CYS A 422 -14.10 2.57 -19.04
C CYS A 422 -15.42 2.86 -19.78
N HIS A 423 -16.53 3.00 -19.05
CA HIS A 423 -17.85 3.28 -19.62
C HIS A 423 -18.26 4.74 -19.43
N ASP A 424 -19.03 5.29 -20.37
CA ASP A 424 -19.80 6.52 -20.16
C ASP A 424 -21.26 6.14 -19.83
N PRO A 425 -21.70 6.30 -18.58
CA PRO A 425 -23.04 5.87 -18.15
C PRO A 425 -24.18 6.76 -18.69
N HIS A 426 -23.86 7.83 -19.42
CA HIS A 426 -24.85 8.74 -19.99
C HIS A 426 -24.97 8.54 -21.49
N GLN A 427 -23.85 8.53 -22.22
CA GLN A 427 -23.87 8.38 -23.68
C GLN A 427 -22.50 7.96 -24.21
N SER A 428 -22.48 6.97 -25.09
CA SER A 428 -21.32 6.69 -25.93
C SER A 428 -21.72 6.01 -27.23
N PRO A 429 -21.07 6.34 -28.36
CA PRO A 429 -21.32 5.69 -29.66
C PRO A 429 -20.82 4.23 -29.71
N GLN A 430 -20.05 3.78 -28.72
CA GLN A 430 -19.45 2.44 -28.70
C GLN A 430 -20.38 1.38 -28.12
N PRO A 431 -20.23 0.10 -28.52
CA PRO A 431 -20.97 -1.01 -27.90
C PRO A 431 -20.83 -1.00 -26.38
N LYS A 432 -21.94 -1.27 -25.68
CA LYS A 432 -22.00 -1.30 -24.21
C LYS A 432 -21.48 -0.01 -23.54
N LEU A 433 -21.58 1.13 -24.23
CA LEU A 433 -21.21 2.45 -23.73
C LEU A 433 -19.73 2.61 -23.35
N ALA A 434 -18.80 1.88 -23.98
CA ALA A 434 -17.36 2.09 -23.76
C ALA A 434 -16.95 3.51 -24.17
N LYS A 435 -16.05 4.19 -23.45
CA LYS A 435 -15.73 5.61 -23.75
C LYS A 435 -15.10 5.83 -25.12
N VAL A 436 -14.31 4.87 -25.59
CA VAL A 436 -13.58 4.88 -26.86
C VAL A 436 -13.48 3.46 -27.41
N GLU A 437 -13.01 3.34 -28.66
CA GLU A 437 -12.73 2.06 -29.33
C GLU A 437 -11.84 1.13 -28.49
N GLU A 438 -12.06 -0.19 -28.61
CA GLU A 438 -11.46 -1.25 -27.77
C GLU A 438 -9.94 -1.12 -27.57
N ALA A 439 -9.17 -1.08 -28.65
CA ALA A 439 -7.70 -1.01 -28.59
C ALA A 439 -7.22 0.26 -27.89
N LYS A 440 -7.79 1.42 -28.26
CA LYS A 440 -7.45 2.73 -27.68
C LYS A 440 -7.81 2.80 -26.20
N LEU A 441 -8.91 2.16 -25.80
CA LEU A 441 -9.33 2.12 -24.40
C LEU A 441 -8.29 1.37 -23.57
N CYS A 442 -7.85 0.21 -24.04
CA CYS A 442 -6.84 -0.60 -23.36
C CYS A 442 -5.49 0.12 -23.31
N GLU A 443 -5.03 0.68 -24.43
CA GLU A 443 -3.75 1.41 -24.56
C GLU A 443 -3.66 2.62 -23.64
N SER A 444 -4.77 3.33 -23.41
CA SER A 444 -4.80 4.50 -22.51
C SER A 444 -4.33 4.19 -21.08
N CYS A 445 -4.44 2.94 -20.66
CA CYS A 445 -3.99 2.44 -19.36
C CYS A 445 -2.82 1.44 -19.47
N HIS A 446 -2.67 0.78 -20.62
CA HIS A 446 -1.62 -0.22 -20.91
C HIS A 446 -0.70 0.21 -22.06
N PRO A 447 0.04 1.34 -21.94
CA PRO A 447 0.90 1.86 -23.01
C PRO A 447 2.09 0.95 -23.37
N GLY A 448 2.36 -0.09 -22.56
CA GLY A 448 3.33 -1.13 -22.89
C GLY A 448 2.91 -1.98 -24.09
N VAL A 449 1.61 -2.25 -24.24
CA VAL A 449 1.06 -3.15 -25.26
C VAL A 449 1.23 -2.58 -26.66
N GLU A 450 1.03 -1.27 -26.84
CA GLU A 450 1.23 -0.59 -28.12
C GLU A 450 2.65 -0.83 -28.69
N ARG A 451 3.67 -0.81 -27.82
CA ARG A 451 5.06 -1.07 -28.23
C ARG A 451 5.31 -2.52 -28.63
N GLU A 452 4.64 -3.47 -27.98
CA GLU A 452 4.73 -4.90 -28.32
C GLU A 452 4.04 -5.20 -29.65
N VAL A 453 2.85 -4.62 -29.86
CA VAL A 453 2.10 -4.73 -31.12
C VAL A 453 2.83 -4.04 -32.28
N ALA A 454 3.59 -2.99 -32.00
CA ALA A 454 4.44 -2.31 -33.00
C ALA A 454 5.77 -3.03 -33.28
N ALA A 455 6.06 -4.17 -32.63
CA ALA A 455 7.30 -4.91 -32.85
C ALA A 455 7.40 -5.46 -34.30
N PRO A 456 8.60 -5.76 -34.81
CA PRO A 456 8.80 -6.21 -36.20
C PRO A 456 8.00 -7.45 -36.61
N LYS A 457 7.70 -8.35 -35.65
CA LYS A 457 6.92 -9.57 -35.85
C LYS A 457 5.69 -9.53 -34.94
N PRO A 458 4.65 -8.74 -35.29
CA PRO A 458 3.46 -8.65 -34.46
C PRO A 458 2.58 -9.90 -34.60
N HIS A 459 1.89 -10.26 -33.53
CA HIS A 459 0.88 -11.31 -33.58
C HIS A 459 -0.41 -10.75 -34.20
N ALA A 460 -0.97 -11.45 -35.19
CA ALA A 460 -2.04 -10.89 -36.05
C ALA A 460 -3.28 -10.41 -35.27
N PRO A 461 -3.87 -11.18 -34.33
CA PRO A 461 -5.01 -10.71 -33.52
C PRO A 461 -4.72 -9.43 -32.73
N ALA A 462 -3.49 -9.28 -32.21
CA ALA A 462 -3.09 -8.09 -31.47
C ALA A 462 -2.89 -6.88 -32.39
N LYS A 463 -2.29 -7.09 -33.58
CA LYS A 463 -2.15 -6.07 -34.63
C LYS A 463 -3.50 -5.54 -35.13
N GLU A 464 -4.50 -6.41 -35.18
CA GLU A 464 -5.86 -6.09 -35.62
C GLU A 464 -6.72 -5.47 -34.52
N GLY A 465 -6.18 -5.28 -33.31
CA GLY A 465 -6.90 -4.66 -32.19
C GLY A 465 -7.96 -5.55 -31.55
N GLN A 466 -7.89 -6.88 -31.75
CA GLN A 466 -8.84 -7.87 -31.23
C GLN A 466 -8.41 -8.35 -29.84
N CYS A 467 -8.27 -7.43 -28.89
CA CYS A 467 -7.81 -7.70 -27.53
C CYS A 467 -8.78 -8.64 -26.79
N LEU A 468 -10.09 -8.46 -27.00
CA LEU A 468 -11.15 -9.22 -26.32
C LEU A 468 -11.27 -10.68 -26.74
N THR A 469 -10.62 -11.08 -27.84
CA THR A 469 -10.51 -12.49 -28.23
C THR A 469 -9.73 -13.28 -27.17
N CYS A 470 -8.72 -12.64 -26.58
CA CYS A 470 -7.84 -13.27 -25.59
C CYS A 470 -8.12 -12.79 -24.17
N HIS A 471 -8.50 -11.51 -23.99
CA HIS A 471 -8.65 -10.88 -22.69
C HIS A 471 -10.11 -10.59 -22.33
N ASN A 472 -10.40 -10.58 -21.02
CA ASN A 472 -11.65 -10.11 -20.45
C ASN A 472 -11.39 -8.84 -19.61
N PRO A 473 -12.01 -7.70 -19.95
CA PRO A 473 -11.74 -6.41 -19.31
C PRO A 473 -12.38 -6.26 -17.93
N HIS A 474 -13.30 -7.15 -17.55
CA HIS A 474 -13.90 -7.21 -16.22
C HIS A 474 -13.18 -8.21 -15.31
N GLY A 475 -12.79 -9.36 -15.85
CA GLY A 475 -12.03 -10.37 -15.14
C GLY A 475 -11.84 -11.64 -15.93
N GLY A 476 -10.62 -12.19 -15.93
CA GLY A 476 -10.28 -13.43 -16.62
C GLY A 476 -10.01 -14.59 -15.66
N VAL A 477 -9.59 -15.72 -16.20
CA VAL A 477 -9.23 -16.90 -15.41
C VAL A 477 -7.77 -16.87 -14.91
N THR A 478 -6.99 -15.88 -15.38
CA THR A 478 -5.59 -15.67 -14.99
C THR A 478 -5.35 -14.23 -14.56
N ALA A 479 -4.22 -13.97 -13.90
CA ALA A 479 -3.82 -12.61 -13.48
C ALA A 479 -3.62 -11.66 -14.68
N ALA A 480 -3.36 -12.18 -15.88
CA ALA A 480 -3.31 -11.42 -17.13
C ALA A 480 -4.70 -11.22 -17.76
N LEU A 481 -5.77 -11.62 -17.08
CA LEU A 481 -7.16 -11.47 -17.47
C LEU A 481 -7.52 -12.20 -18.77
N LEU A 482 -6.95 -13.37 -18.97
CA LEU A 482 -7.26 -14.19 -20.15
C LEU A 482 -8.65 -14.84 -20.04
N ASN A 483 -9.33 -15.00 -21.17
CA ASN A 483 -10.65 -15.65 -21.27
C ASN A 483 -10.62 -17.13 -20.84
N SER A 484 -9.49 -17.81 -21.05
CA SER A 484 -9.24 -19.18 -20.65
C SER A 484 -7.76 -19.37 -20.27
N THR A 485 -7.35 -20.58 -19.88
CA THR A 485 -5.95 -20.86 -19.55
C THR A 485 -5.06 -20.64 -20.77
N PRO A 486 -3.79 -20.21 -20.65
CA PRO A 486 -2.94 -19.98 -21.82
C PRO A 486 -2.81 -21.20 -22.75
N GLN A 487 -2.79 -22.41 -22.19
CA GLN A 487 -2.75 -23.64 -22.97
C GLN A 487 -4.01 -23.80 -23.83
N GLU A 488 -5.19 -23.68 -23.21
CA GLU A 488 -6.47 -23.80 -23.90
C GLU A 488 -6.63 -22.67 -24.93
N LEU A 489 -6.44 -21.42 -24.50
CA LEU A 489 -6.59 -20.22 -25.32
C LEU A 489 -5.74 -20.26 -26.59
N CYS A 490 -4.44 -20.55 -26.46
CA CYS A 490 -3.55 -20.56 -27.61
C CYS A 490 -3.84 -21.74 -28.55
N THR A 491 -4.20 -22.91 -28.01
CA THR A 491 -4.40 -24.12 -28.83
C THR A 491 -5.75 -24.16 -29.54
N THR A 492 -6.72 -23.33 -29.13
CA THR A 492 -7.94 -23.08 -29.91
C THR A 492 -7.62 -22.60 -31.33
N CYS A 493 -6.58 -21.77 -31.49
CA CYS A 493 -6.12 -21.30 -32.80
C CYS A 493 -4.89 -22.07 -33.31
N HIS A 494 -4.02 -22.56 -32.42
CA HIS A 494 -2.79 -23.29 -32.75
C HIS A 494 -2.91 -24.81 -32.49
N ALA A 495 -3.85 -25.46 -33.18
CA ALA A 495 -4.19 -26.87 -32.95
C ALA A 495 -2.99 -27.84 -33.09
N GLU A 496 -2.03 -27.56 -33.97
CA GLU A 496 -0.84 -28.40 -34.13
C GLU A 496 0.05 -28.42 -32.87
N ILE A 497 0.18 -27.28 -32.19
CA ILE A 497 0.90 -27.19 -30.91
C ILE A 497 0.18 -28.05 -29.87
N GLY A 498 -1.16 -27.98 -29.83
CA GLY A 498 -1.97 -28.82 -28.94
C GLY A 498 -1.69 -30.31 -29.11
N ARG A 499 -1.53 -30.80 -30.36
CA ARG A 499 -1.16 -32.20 -30.63
C ARG A 499 0.23 -32.55 -30.09
N LYS A 500 1.21 -31.65 -30.21
CA LYS A 500 2.58 -31.88 -29.70
C LYS A 500 2.62 -31.92 -28.17
N LEU A 501 1.82 -31.11 -27.49
CA LEU A 501 1.70 -31.10 -26.04
C LEU A 501 1.12 -32.41 -25.46
N ALA A 502 0.44 -33.20 -26.30
CA ALA A 502 -0.09 -34.52 -25.92
C ALA A 502 0.95 -35.65 -26.04
N LEU A 503 2.11 -35.41 -26.67
CA LEU A 503 3.14 -36.43 -26.84
C LEU A 503 3.83 -36.78 -25.51
N ALA A 504 4.36 -38.01 -25.44
CA ALA A 504 5.05 -38.51 -24.25
C ALA A 504 6.29 -37.68 -23.86
N GLY A 505 6.95 -37.07 -24.85
CA GLY A 505 8.06 -36.14 -24.64
C GLY A 505 7.64 -34.67 -24.62
N ALA A 506 6.39 -34.33 -24.31
CA ALA A 506 5.97 -32.93 -24.20
C ALA A 506 6.88 -32.14 -23.24
N HIS A 507 7.33 -30.96 -23.69
CA HIS A 507 8.19 -30.11 -22.88
C HIS A 507 7.39 -29.58 -21.67
N THR A 508 7.91 -29.77 -20.46
CA THR A 508 7.17 -29.51 -19.21
C THR A 508 6.59 -28.10 -19.14
N ALA A 509 7.38 -27.07 -19.48
CA ALA A 509 6.92 -25.69 -19.45
C ALA A 509 5.77 -25.44 -20.45
N ALA A 510 5.87 -26.00 -21.66
CA ALA A 510 4.85 -25.85 -22.69
C ALA A 510 3.56 -26.61 -22.32
N LYS A 511 3.70 -27.82 -21.75
CA LYS A 511 2.59 -28.63 -21.24
C LYS A 511 1.84 -27.97 -20.09
N GLN A 512 2.54 -27.15 -19.29
CA GLN A 512 1.95 -26.36 -18.20
C GLN A 512 1.34 -25.04 -18.69
N GLY A 513 1.30 -24.79 -20.00
CA GLY A 513 0.76 -23.55 -20.56
C GLY A 513 1.66 -22.33 -20.34
N GLN A 514 2.95 -22.49 -20.06
CA GLN A 514 3.88 -21.38 -19.87
C GLN A 514 4.38 -20.82 -21.22
N CYS A 515 3.48 -20.63 -22.17
CA CYS A 515 3.80 -20.18 -23.54
C CYS A 515 4.58 -18.85 -23.53
N ALA A 516 4.17 -17.93 -22.65
CA ALA A 516 4.78 -16.60 -22.50
C ALA A 516 6.17 -16.62 -21.84
N ALA A 517 6.67 -17.76 -21.37
CA ALA A 517 8.05 -17.87 -20.92
C ALA A 517 9.03 -17.75 -22.09
N CYS A 518 8.63 -18.25 -23.26
CA CYS A 518 9.45 -18.23 -24.48
C CYS A 518 8.92 -17.26 -25.54
N HIS A 519 7.59 -17.05 -25.60
CA HIS A 519 6.94 -16.23 -26.62
C HIS A 519 6.47 -14.87 -26.08
N GLU A 520 6.47 -13.86 -26.94
CA GLU A 520 5.81 -12.57 -26.73
C GLU A 520 4.47 -12.56 -27.49
N PRO A 521 3.32 -12.77 -26.81
CA PRO A 521 2.03 -13.07 -27.45
C PRO A 521 1.41 -11.92 -28.25
N HIS A 522 1.86 -10.67 -28.06
CA HIS A 522 1.38 -9.51 -28.83
C HIS A 522 2.27 -9.20 -30.03
N GLY A 523 3.58 -9.41 -29.90
CA GLY A 523 4.55 -9.17 -30.96
C GLY A 523 5.99 -9.22 -30.46
N ALA A 524 6.89 -9.76 -31.26
CA ALA A 524 8.29 -9.94 -30.89
C ALA A 524 9.26 -9.35 -31.92
N LYS A 525 10.53 -9.28 -31.54
CA LYS A 525 11.64 -8.96 -32.47
C LYS A 525 12.09 -10.17 -33.29
N ASN A 526 11.97 -11.38 -32.73
CA ASN A 526 12.44 -12.60 -33.37
C ASN A 526 11.27 -13.36 -34.03
N ASP A 527 11.60 -14.22 -34.99
CA ASP A 527 10.61 -15.07 -35.65
C ASP A 527 9.89 -16.00 -34.65
N LYS A 528 8.68 -16.44 -35.03
CA LYS A 528 7.80 -17.27 -34.20
C LYS A 528 7.52 -16.67 -32.82
N LEU A 529 7.54 -15.34 -32.73
CA LEU A 529 7.28 -14.57 -31.51
C LEU A 529 8.26 -14.83 -30.36
N LEU A 530 9.48 -15.30 -30.62
CA LEU A 530 10.41 -15.63 -29.53
C LEU A 530 10.96 -14.37 -28.84
N LYS A 531 11.06 -14.44 -27.50
CA LYS A 531 11.66 -13.37 -26.68
C LYS A 531 13.16 -13.18 -26.95
N GLN A 532 13.85 -14.24 -27.36
CA GLN A 532 15.27 -14.27 -27.71
C GLN A 532 15.51 -15.21 -28.90
N SER A 533 16.73 -15.24 -29.45
CA SER A 533 17.09 -16.24 -30.48
C SER A 533 17.03 -17.66 -29.92
N GLY A 534 16.83 -18.67 -30.79
CA GLY A 534 16.52 -20.06 -30.39
C GLY A 534 17.41 -20.62 -29.27
N GLY A 535 18.73 -20.75 -29.49
CA GLY A 535 19.64 -21.25 -28.45
C GLY A 535 19.67 -20.38 -27.18
N ALA A 536 19.52 -19.06 -27.33
CA ALA A 536 19.52 -18.12 -26.20
C ALA A 536 18.29 -18.28 -25.31
N VAL A 537 17.10 -18.44 -25.89
CA VAL A 537 15.87 -18.65 -25.11
C VAL A 537 15.93 -19.96 -24.33
N CYS A 538 16.47 -21.03 -24.92
CA CYS A 538 16.70 -22.29 -24.21
C CYS A 538 17.68 -22.13 -23.05
N ALA A 539 18.78 -21.38 -23.25
CA ALA A 539 19.80 -21.16 -22.24
C ALA A 539 19.32 -20.34 -21.03
N THR A 540 18.22 -19.59 -21.13
CA THR A 540 17.62 -18.88 -19.98
C THR A 540 17.22 -19.82 -18.86
N CYS A 541 16.72 -21.02 -19.21
CA CYS A 541 16.30 -22.05 -18.26
C CYS A 541 17.33 -23.19 -18.18
N HIS A 542 18.03 -23.46 -19.29
CA HIS A 542 19.02 -24.54 -19.40
C HIS A 542 20.47 -24.03 -19.42
N GLY A 543 20.80 -23.06 -18.56
CA GLY A 543 22.07 -22.31 -18.59
C GLY A 543 23.36 -23.10 -18.40
N GLY A 544 23.26 -24.39 -18.08
CA GLY A 544 24.39 -25.31 -17.97
C GLY A 544 24.74 -26.05 -19.27
N ILE A 545 23.82 -26.18 -20.23
CA ILE A 545 24.03 -27.02 -21.43
C ILE A 545 25.29 -26.59 -22.19
N GLY A 546 26.14 -27.56 -22.52
CA GLY A 546 27.41 -27.31 -23.22
C GLY A 546 28.57 -26.89 -22.31
N LYS A 547 28.32 -26.64 -21.02
CA LYS A 547 29.37 -26.21 -20.06
C LYS A 547 29.88 -27.34 -19.15
N GLN A 548 29.32 -28.54 -19.26
CA GLN A 548 29.64 -29.67 -18.37
C GLN A 548 30.90 -30.46 -18.75
N GLY A 549 31.68 -30.01 -19.73
CA GLY A 549 32.95 -30.64 -20.08
C GLY A 549 33.70 -29.91 -21.19
N ASP A 550 34.98 -30.27 -21.35
CA ASP A 550 35.90 -29.62 -22.30
C ASP A 550 35.59 -29.97 -23.75
N ARG A 551 34.75 -30.98 -23.98
CA ARG A 551 34.31 -31.42 -25.31
C ARG A 551 32.80 -31.23 -25.41
N VAL A 552 32.40 -30.26 -26.23
CA VAL A 552 31.01 -29.95 -26.55
C VAL A 552 30.66 -30.60 -27.88
N HIS A 553 29.46 -31.14 -27.98
CA HIS A 553 28.99 -31.71 -29.24
C HIS A 553 28.63 -30.58 -30.22
N ALA A 554 29.06 -30.68 -31.49
CA ALA A 554 28.98 -29.58 -32.45
C ALA A 554 27.59 -28.91 -32.61
N PRO A 555 26.46 -29.65 -32.67
CA PRO A 555 25.12 -29.03 -32.72
C PRO A 555 24.76 -28.20 -31.47
N VAL A 556 25.37 -28.52 -30.32
CA VAL A 556 25.18 -27.77 -29.07
C VAL A 556 26.07 -26.53 -29.04
N GLU A 557 27.28 -26.63 -29.59
CA GLU A 557 28.21 -25.50 -29.72
C GLU A 557 27.66 -24.42 -30.66
N SER A 558 26.96 -24.80 -31.74
CA SER A 558 26.30 -23.86 -32.67
C SER A 558 24.96 -23.31 -32.14
N GLY A 559 24.41 -23.88 -31.06
CA GLY A 559 23.11 -23.48 -30.51
C GLY A 559 21.89 -24.05 -31.25
N ASP A 560 22.08 -25.07 -32.09
CA ASP A 560 21.04 -25.73 -32.89
C ASP A 560 20.30 -26.82 -32.10
N CYS A 561 19.75 -26.43 -30.95
CA CYS A 561 19.06 -27.36 -30.03
C CYS A 561 17.86 -28.06 -30.69
N ILE A 562 17.16 -27.37 -31.59
CA ILE A 562 15.90 -27.85 -32.15
C ILE A 562 16.03 -28.93 -33.24
N THR A 563 17.27 -29.19 -33.67
CA THR A 563 17.59 -30.33 -34.55
C THR A 563 17.34 -31.65 -33.83
N CYS A 564 17.59 -31.69 -32.51
CA CYS A 564 17.39 -32.87 -31.69
C CYS A 564 16.12 -32.78 -30.82
N HIS A 565 15.72 -31.57 -30.42
CA HIS A 565 14.60 -31.33 -29.49
C HIS A 565 13.43 -30.57 -30.14
N ASP A 566 12.20 -30.97 -29.83
CA ASP A 566 11.01 -30.15 -30.11
C ASP A 566 10.60 -29.42 -28.81
N PRO A 567 10.71 -28.09 -28.73
CA PRO A 567 10.41 -27.33 -27.50
C PRO A 567 8.92 -27.33 -27.12
N HIS A 568 8.02 -27.81 -27.99
CA HIS A 568 6.61 -28.03 -27.66
C HIS A 568 6.37 -29.49 -27.26
N GLY A 569 6.99 -30.44 -27.95
CA GLY A 569 6.94 -31.84 -27.56
C GLY A 569 7.35 -32.81 -28.65
N GLY A 570 8.17 -33.79 -28.27
CA GLY A 570 8.63 -34.86 -29.16
C GLY A 570 8.06 -36.23 -28.79
N PRO A 571 8.15 -37.23 -29.68
CA PRO A 571 7.71 -38.60 -29.40
C PRO A 571 8.43 -39.27 -28.22
N VAL A 572 9.64 -38.82 -27.86
CA VAL A 572 10.46 -39.43 -26.80
C VAL A 572 10.92 -38.38 -25.79
N ALA A 573 10.88 -38.69 -24.49
CA ALA A 573 11.35 -37.78 -23.44
C ALA A 573 12.89 -37.74 -23.34
N PRO A 574 13.52 -36.56 -23.10
CA PRO A 574 12.91 -35.25 -22.93
C PRO A 574 12.79 -34.50 -24.27
N ALA A 575 11.62 -34.58 -24.90
CA ALA A 575 11.24 -33.87 -26.12
C ALA A 575 12.13 -34.10 -27.35
N LEU A 576 12.68 -35.30 -27.52
CA LEU A 576 13.45 -35.64 -28.72
C LEU A 576 12.56 -35.76 -29.95
N VAL A 577 12.99 -35.20 -31.08
CA VAL A 577 12.26 -35.28 -32.35
C VAL A 577 12.15 -36.70 -32.88
N LYS A 578 13.09 -37.60 -32.51
CA LYS A 578 13.11 -39.03 -32.84
C LYS A 578 13.70 -39.87 -31.69
N ALA A 579 13.44 -41.18 -31.70
CA ALA A 579 14.03 -42.11 -30.75
C ALA A 579 15.52 -42.37 -31.06
N VAL A 580 16.32 -42.62 -30.01
CA VAL A 580 17.69 -43.13 -30.15
C VAL A 580 17.62 -44.65 -30.39
N PRO A 581 18.35 -45.23 -31.37
CA PRO A 581 19.51 -44.68 -32.09
C PRO A 581 19.21 -43.91 -33.39
N ALA A 582 17.99 -43.96 -33.92
CA ALA A 582 17.64 -43.36 -35.20
C ALA A 582 17.95 -41.85 -35.29
N LEU A 583 17.75 -41.11 -34.19
CA LEU A 583 18.11 -39.69 -34.10
C LEU A 583 19.61 -39.44 -34.35
N CYS A 584 20.49 -40.25 -33.75
CA CYS A 584 21.93 -40.10 -33.92
C CYS A 584 22.37 -40.53 -35.32
N ALA A 585 21.69 -41.52 -35.90
CA ALA A 585 21.98 -42.03 -37.24
C ALA A 585 21.72 -41.02 -38.36
N GLU A 586 20.99 -39.93 -38.10
CA GLU A 586 20.81 -38.83 -39.05
C GLU A 586 22.11 -38.07 -39.34
N CYS A 587 23.08 -38.15 -38.42
CA CYS A 587 24.40 -37.51 -38.56
C CYS A 587 25.57 -38.49 -38.42
N HIS A 588 25.38 -39.66 -37.78
CA HIS A 588 26.42 -40.66 -37.53
C HIS A 588 26.04 -42.01 -38.11
N ASP A 589 26.63 -42.42 -39.23
CA ASP A 589 26.39 -43.74 -39.81
C ASP A 589 26.93 -44.86 -38.89
N PRO A 590 26.08 -45.72 -38.30
CA PRO A 590 26.50 -46.82 -37.43
C PRO A 590 27.34 -47.89 -38.15
N SER A 591 27.32 -47.90 -39.49
CA SER A 591 28.09 -48.82 -40.34
C SER A 591 29.49 -48.29 -40.67
N ASP A 592 29.80 -47.04 -40.33
CA ASP A 592 31.09 -46.42 -40.61
C ASP A 592 32.26 -47.18 -39.96
N ALA A 593 33.28 -47.50 -40.76
CA ALA A 593 34.41 -48.32 -40.34
C ALA A 593 35.27 -47.63 -39.27
N ALA A 594 35.41 -46.30 -39.32
CA ALA A 594 36.17 -45.54 -38.32
C ALA A 594 35.40 -45.50 -36.98
N LEU A 595 34.07 -45.34 -37.03
CA LEU A 595 33.21 -45.40 -35.85
C LEU A 595 33.24 -46.79 -35.20
N ARG A 596 33.11 -47.88 -35.98
CA ARG A 596 33.19 -49.26 -35.46
C ARG A 596 34.56 -49.60 -34.90
N SER A 597 35.65 -49.14 -35.54
CA SER A 597 37.01 -49.32 -35.03
C SER A 597 37.20 -48.68 -33.65
N ARG A 598 36.69 -47.46 -33.46
CA ARG A 598 36.70 -46.76 -32.16
C ARG A 598 35.88 -47.47 -31.07
N HIS A 599 34.90 -48.28 -31.47
CA HIS A 599 34.09 -49.12 -30.58
C HIS A 599 34.54 -50.59 -30.58
N LYS A 600 35.80 -50.86 -30.96
CA LYS A 600 36.41 -52.21 -30.94
C LYS A 600 35.62 -53.26 -31.73
N GLY A 601 34.97 -52.85 -32.81
CA GLY A 601 34.19 -53.73 -33.68
C GLY A 601 32.77 -54.05 -33.19
N ALA A 602 32.28 -53.37 -32.15
CA ALA A 602 30.92 -53.53 -31.65
C ALA A 602 29.86 -53.26 -32.73
N ASP A 603 28.74 -53.98 -32.68
CA ASP A 603 27.57 -53.64 -33.48
C ASP A 603 26.79 -52.49 -32.84
N LEU A 604 26.68 -51.38 -33.58
CA LEU A 604 26.08 -50.13 -33.11
C LEU A 604 24.61 -49.98 -33.55
N SER A 605 24.09 -50.89 -34.39
CA SER A 605 22.74 -50.82 -34.96
C SER A 605 21.61 -50.84 -33.89
N GLY A 606 21.82 -51.58 -32.80
CA GLY A 606 20.92 -51.66 -31.64
C GLY A 606 21.48 -51.00 -30.36
N ALA A 607 22.55 -50.21 -30.47
CA ALA A 607 23.24 -49.68 -29.30
C ALA A 607 22.44 -48.59 -28.58
N LYS A 608 22.44 -48.63 -27.25
CA LYS A 608 21.92 -47.54 -26.41
C LYS A 608 23.01 -46.47 -26.28
N CYS A 609 23.19 -45.62 -27.30
CA CYS A 609 24.29 -44.64 -27.36
C CYS A 609 24.39 -43.79 -26.07
N LEU A 610 23.25 -43.36 -25.53
CA LEU A 610 23.15 -42.54 -24.31
C LEU A 610 23.49 -43.27 -23.01
N SER A 611 23.66 -44.60 -23.04
CA SER A 611 24.11 -45.36 -21.86
C SER A 611 25.59 -45.14 -21.53
N CYS A 612 26.38 -44.69 -22.51
CA CYS A 612 27.81 -44.44 -22.37
C CYS A 612 28.18 -43.00 -22.76
N HIS A 613 27.46 -42.40 -23.71
CA HIS A 613 27.74 -41.05 -24.20
C HIS A 613 26.82 -39.99 -23.60
N VAL A 614 27.42 -38.84 -23.29
CA VAL A 614 26.71 -37.61 -22.92
C VAL A 614 26.73 -36.68 -24.15
N PRO A 615 25.60 -36.55 -24.87
CA PRO A 615 25.57 -35.93 -26.21
C PRO A 615 25.63 -34.40 -26.20
N HIS A 616 25.67 -33.76 -25.03
CA HIS A 616 25.75 -32.30 -24.93
C HIS A 616 27.18 -31.82 -24.75
N ALA A 617 27.79 -32.22 -23.63
CA ALA A 617 29.20 -32.00 -23.34
C ALA A 617 29.68 -33.02 -22.31
N SER A 618 30.93 -33.47 -22.43
CA SER A 618 31.55 -34.34 -21.43
C SER A 618 33.03 -34.08 -21.24
N LYS A 619 33.52 -34.41 -20.05
CA LYS A 619 34.95 -34.48 -19.74
C LYS A 619 35.60 -35.76 -20.30
N GLY A 620 34.82 -36.84 -20.46
CA GLY A 620 35.29 -38.08 -21.05
C GLY A 620 35.48 -37.97 -22.56
N SER A 621 36.59 -38.50 -23.09
CA SER A 621 36.87 -38.55 -24.52
C SER A 621 36.46 -39.91 -25.10
N PRO A 622 35.72 -39.99 -26.22
CA PRO A 622 35.02 -38.96 -26.98
C PRO A 622 33.52 -38.84 -26.56
N LEU A 623 33.20 -37.87 -25.69
CA LEU A 623 31.87 -37.67 -25.10
C LEU A 623 31.38 -38.82 -24.18
N LEU A 624 32.28 -39.69 -23.72
CA LEU A 624 31.96 -40.70 -22.70
C LEU A 624 31.60 -40.04 -21.36
N GLY A 625 30.76 -40.68 -20.55
CA GLY A 625 30.44 -40.21 -19.19
C GLY A 625 31.70 -39.86 -18.38
N ALA A 626 31.62 -38.81 -17.54
CA ALA A 626 32.77 -38.29 -16.79
C ALA A 626 33.41 -39.31 -15.83
N ASN A 627 32.65 -40.33 -15.42
CA ASN A 627 33.11 -41.43 -14.59
C ASN A 627 33.12 -42.69 -15.45
N ALA A 628 34.22 -43.43 -15.39
CA ALA A 628 34.37 -44.70 -16.06
C ALA A 628 35.07 -45.65 -15.11
N HIS A 629 34.60 -46.89 -15.04
CA HIS A 629 35.23 -47.96 -14.28
C HIS A 629 36.66 -48.16 -14.82
N PRO A 630 37.68 -48.30 -13.95
CA PRO A 630 39.08 -48.40 -14.37
C PRO A 630 39.32 -49.45 -15.47
N GLY A 631 38.83 -50.68 -15.29
CA GLY A 631 38.95 -51.74 -16.32
C GLY A 631 38.34 -51.38 -17.68
N PHE A 632 37.22 -50.65 -17.70
CA PHE A 632 36.61 -50.17 -18.96
C PHE A 632 37.42 -49.04 -19.59
N ARG A 633 37.95 -48.12 -18.76
CA ARG A 633 38.79 -46.99 -19.21
C ARG A 633 40.13 -47.46 -19.80
N GLU A 634 40.69 -48.51 -19.21
CA GLU A 634 41.99 -49.09 -19.59
C GLU A 634 41.86 -50.08 -20.75
N GLY A 635 40.62 -50.47 -21.12
CA GLY A 635 40.35 -51.42 -22.21
C GLY A 635 40.53 -52.89 -21.83
N ASP A 636 40.61 -53.19 -20.53
CA ASP A 636 40.64 -54.55 -20.00
C ASP A 636 39.21 -55.10 -19.89
N CYS A 637 38.73 -55.66 -21.01
CA CYS A 637 37.43 -56.31 -21.07
C CYS A 637 37.48 -57.74 -20.49
N THR A 638 38.63 -58.41 -20.54
CA THR A 638 38.76 -59.84 -20.26
C THR A 638 38.73 -60.17 -18.78
N THR A 639 38.95 -59.21 -17.88
CA THR A 639 38.77 -59.43 -16.43
C THR A 639 37.30 -59.69 -16.04
N CYS A 640 36.35 -59.19 -16.83
CA CYS A 640 34.91 -59.34 -16.55
C CYS A 640 34.15 -60.12 -17.63
N HIS A 641 34.64 -60.12 -18.87
CA HIS A 641 34.05 -60.81 -20.02
C HIS A 641 34.91 -61.99 -20.51
N GLY A 642 34.28 -63.01 -21.12
CA GLY A 642 34.98 -64.15 -21.72
C GLY A 642 35.54 -63.90 -23.14
N GLU A 643 36.54 -64.67 -23.56
CA GLU A 643 37.37 -64.46 -24.76
C GLU A 643 36.63 -64.51 -26.12
N SER A 644 35.41 -65.06 -26.18
CA SER A 644 34.67 -65.26 -27.45
C SER A 644 33.55 -64.26 -27.72
N GLY A 645 33.43 -63.17 -26.97
CA GLY A 645 32.35 -62.20 -27.13
C GLY A 645 32.84 -60.90 -27.76
N ALA A 646 32.35 -60.56 -28.96
CA ALA A 646 32.44 -59.19 -29.46
C ALA A 646 31.89 -58.20 -28.39
N PRO A 647 32.45 -56.97 -28.27
CA PRO A 647 31.95 -55.98 -27.33
C PRO A 647 30.45 -55.77 -27.53
N GLY A 648 29.64 -56.15 -26.53
CA GLY A 648 28.16 -56.15 -26.60
C GLY A 648 27.49 -57.49 -26.29
N ALA A 649 28.22 -58.62 -26.33
CA ALA A 649 27.68 -59.91 -25.88
C ALA A 649 27.69 -60.01 -24.34
N ARG A 650 26.60 -60.49 -23.73
CA ARG A 650 26.48 -60.78 -22.28
C ARG A 650 27.30 -62.01 -21.84
N ASN A 651 28.57 -62.09 -22.27
CA ASN A 651 29.47 -63.18 -21.91
C ASN A 651 30.29 -62.80 -20.67
N LEU A 652 29.64 -62.74 -19.50
CA LEU A 652 30.32 -62.45 -18.23
C LEU A 652 31.02 -63.71 -17.69
N GLN A 653 32.20 -63.55 -17.10
CA GLN A 653 32.94 -64.67 -16.51
C GLN A 653 32.27 -65.30 -15.27
N ALA A 654 31.38 -64.55 -14.60
CA ALA A 654 30.54 -65.01 -13.49
C ALA A 654 29.31 -64.08 -13.36
N PRO A 655 28.29 -64.42 -12.54
CA PRO A 655 27.19 -63.52 -12.25
C PRO A 655 27.68 -62.16 -11.72
N GLY A 656 27.08 -61.05 -12.19
CA GLY A 656 27.59 -59.69 -11.97
C GLY A 656 27.90 -59.35 -10.50
N GLY A 657 27.00 -59.69 -9.57
CA GLY A 657 27.23 -59.47 -8.14
C GLY A 657 28.46 -60.20 -7.58
N GLN A 658 28.74 -61.40 -8.07
CA GLN A 658 29.91 -62.19 -7.67
C GLN A 658 31.21 -61.63 -8.26
N LEU A 659 31.16 -61.02 -9.45
CA LEU A 659 32.31 -60.32 -10.04
C LEU A 659 32.62 -59.05 -9.25
N CYS A 660 31.60 -58.24 -8.91
CA CYS A 660 31.78 -56.97 -8.21
C CYS A 660 32.42 -57.15 -6.84
N VAL A 661 31.97 -58.12 -6.03
CA VAL A 661 32.46 -58.28 -4.64
C VAL A 661 33.86 -58.89 -4.52
N ARG A 662 34.48 -59.34 -5.63
CA ARG A 662 35.90 -59.73 -5.65
C ARG A 662 36.82 -58.55 -5.37
N CYS A 663 36.41 -57.36 -5.81
CA CYS A 663 37.18 -56.13 -5.66
C CYS A 663 36.49 -55.11 -4.74
N HIS A 664 35.16 -55.15 -4.58
CA HIS A 664 34.40 -54.22 -3.74
C HIS A 664 33.89 -54.85 -2.44
N ASP A 665 34.43 -54.43 -1.30
CA ASP A 665 34.10 -54.96 0.03
C ASP A 665 32.79 -54.38 0.62
N VAL A 666 31.76 -54.20 -0.22
CA VAL A 666 30.48 -53.57 0.17
C VAL A 666 29.44 -54.55 0.70
N ALA A 667 29.63 -55.85 0.43
CA ALA A 667 28.71 -56.91 0.85
C ALA A 667 29.02 -57.46 2.26
N LYS A 668 30.16 -57.10 2.85
CA LYS A 668 30.51 -57.48 4.22
C LYS A 668 30.01 -56.45 5.23
N PRO A 669 29.36 -56.88 6.34
CA PRO A 669 28.97 -55.98 7.43
C PRO A 669 30.16 -55.19 7.98
N ALA A 670 30.10 -53.85 7.93
CA ALA A 670 31.19 -53.00 8.44
C ALA A 670 31.32 -53.04 9.98
N SER A 671 30.31 -53.53 10.69
CA SER A 671 30.30 -53.67 12.16
C SER A 671 29.31 -54.74 12.62
N ALA A 672 29.48 -55.24 13.85
CA ALA A 672 28.56 -56.19 14.47
C ALA A 672 27.15 -55.57 14.58
N GLY A 673 26.16 -56.17 13.93
CA GLY A 673 24.78 -55.68 13.90
C GLY A 673 24.43 -54.74 12.74
N ALA A 674 25.36 -54.45 11.83
CA ALA A 674 25.06 -53.66 10.63
C ALA A 674 24.04 -54.39 9.73
N LYS A 675 22.99 -53.66 9.33
CA LYS A 675 22.00 -54.14 8.37
C LYS A 675 22.46 -53.77 6.97
N LEU A 676 22.53 -54.75 6.08
CA LEU A 676 22.80 -54.55 4.66
C LEU A 676 21.50 -54.16 3.93
N HIS A 677 21.61 -53.22 3.02
CA HIS A 677 20.53 -52.86 2.11
C HIS A 677 20.18 -54.07 1.21
N PRO A 678 18.90 -54.44 1.02
CA PRO A 678 18.54 -55.70 0.35
C PRO A 678 19.17 -55.92 -1.04
N PRO A 679 19.22 -54.92 -1.97
CA PRO A 679 19.90 -55.07 -3.26
C PRO A 679 21.39 -55.37 -3.15
N VAL A 680 22.06 -54.86 -2.10
CA VAL A 680 23.48 -55.15 -1.82
C VAL A 680 23.63 -56.58 -1.29
N LYS A 681 22.71 -57.02 -0.42
CA LYS A 681 22.70 -58.37 0.14
C LYS A 681 22.47 -59.44 -0.94
N THR A 682 21.65 -59.17 -1.95
CA THR A 682 21.34 -60.09 -3.07
C THR A 682 22.33 -60.01 -4.23
N GLY A 683 23.25 -59.05 -4.22
CA GLY A 683 24.24 -58.88 -5.29
C GLY A 683 23.68 -58.20 -6.55
N GLU A 684 22.58 -57.47 -6.44
CA GLU A 684 21.92 -56.74 -7.53
C GLU A 684 22.60 -55.39 -7.80
N CYS A 685 23.94 -55.35 -7.82
CA CYS A 685 24.70 -54.09 -7.92
C CYS A 685 24.34 -53.27 -9.17
N VAL A 686 24.02 -53.94 -10.28
CA VAL A 686 23.73 -53.31 -11.57
C VAL A 686 22.32 -52.71 -11.69
N SER A 687 21.46 -52.89 -10.69
CA SER A 687 20.18 -52.15 -10.62
C SER A 687 20.39 -50.68 -10.24
N CYS A 688 21.57 -50.34 -9.73
CA CYS A 688 21.91 -49.01 -9.23
C CYS A 688 23.18 -48.47 -9.87
N HIS A 689 24.15 -49.34 -10.16
CA HIS A 689 25.44 -48.99 -10.74
C HIS A 689 25.60 -49.50 -12.17
N THR A 690 26.29 -48.77 -13.03
CA THR A 690 26.76 -49.24 -14.34
C THR A 690 28.23 -49.67 -14.20
N PRO A 691 28.61 -50.85 -14.71
CA PRO A 691 29.98 -51.35 -14.59
C PRO A 691 30.96 -50.68 -15.58
N HIS A 692 30.49 -49.84 -16.50
CA HIS A 692 31.31 -49.26 -17.56
C HIS A 692 31.57 -47.77 -17.37
N ALA A 693 30.58 -46.92 -17.69
CA ALA A 693 30.71 -45.48 -17.58
C ALA A 693 29.38 -44.83 -17.21
N SER A 694 29.47 -43.71 -16.50
CA SER A 694 28.34 -42.86 -16.11
C SER A 694 28.81 -41.41 -16.02
N ASP A 695 27.90 -40.48 -16.25
CA ASP A 695 28.08 -39.08 -15.91
C ASP A 695 28.02 -38.83 -14.38
N ARG A 696 27.56 -39.81 -13.60
CA ARG A 696 27.35 -39.70 -12.15
C ARG A 696 28.43 -40.38 -11.34
N GLN A 697 28.80 -39.74 -10.22
CA GLN A 697 29.77 -40.27 -9.26
C GLN A 697 29.32 -41.64 -8.72
N GLY A 698 30.28 -42.54 -8.50
CA GLY A 698 30.00 -43.92 -8.09
C GLY A 698 29.36 -44.76 -9.20
N LEU A 699 29.40 -44.30 -10.45
CA LEU A 699 28.84 -45.00 -11.61
C LEU A 699 27.35 -45.31 -11.48
N LEU A 700 26.54 -44.40 -10.96
CA LEU A 700 25.09 -44.62 -10.85
C LEU A 700 24.42 -44.62 -12.22
N ILE A 701 23.43 -45.49 -12.44
CA ILE A 701 22.67 -45.55 -13.71
C ILE A 701 21.67 -44.39 -13.86
N GLU A 702 21.27 -43.79 -12.74
CA GLU A 702 20.30 -42.72 -12.66
C GLU A 702 20.64 -41.75 -11.51
N ALA A 703 19.96 -40.61 -11.45
CA ALA A 703 20.12 -39.68 -10.33
C ALA A 703 19.69 -40.33 -9.00
N PRO A 704 20.39 -40.09 -7.87
CA PRO A 704 20.12 -40.76 -6.59
C PRO A 704 18.65 -40.79 -6.17
N GLN A 705 17.94 -39.67 -6.30
CA GLN A 705 16.50 -39.59 -6.02
C GLN A 705 15.70 -40.52 -6.94
N LYS A 706 15.81 -40.36 -8.26
CA LYS A 706 15.09 -41.19 -9.25
C LYS A 706 15.40 -42.68 -9.07
N LEU A 707 16.63 -43.01 -8.71
CA LEU A 707 17.06 -44.37 -8.45
C LEU A 707 16.38 -44.97 -7.20
N CYS A 708 16.40 -44.24 -6.08
CA CYS A 708 15.71 -44.68 -4.86
C CYS A 708 14.20 -44.81 -5.08
N ASN A 709 13.59 -43.92 -5.89
CA ASN A 709 12.16 -43.92 -6.16
C ASN A 709 11.66 -45.20 -6.85
N GLN A 710 12.54 -45.89 -7.60
CA GLN A 710 12.15 -47.11 -8.31
C GLN A 710 11.70 -48.22 -7.34
N CYS A 711 12.18 -48.18 -6.09
CA CYS A 711 11.80 -49.13 -5.05
C CYS A 711 11.11 -48.47 -3.84
N HIS A 712 11.37 -47.19 -3.55
CA HIS A 712 10.86 -46.46 -2.39
C HIS A 712 9.80 -45.41 -2.74
N ALA A 713 8.90 -45.72 -3.68
CA ALA A 713 7.87 -44.80 -4.15
C ALA A 713 7.02 -44.16 -3.01
N GLY A 714 6.69 -44.93 -1.97
CA GLY A 714 5.90 -44.44 -0.83
C GLY A 714 6.60 -43.38 0.02
N VAL A 715 7.92 -43.50 0.20
CA VAL A 715 8.72 -42.51 0.97
C VAL A 715 8.73 -41.16 0.27
N ILE A 716 8.74 -41.19 -1.05
CA ILE A 716 8.87 -40.00 -1.88
C ILE A 716 7.51 -39.35 -2.07
N ALA A 717 6.44 -40.15 -2.21
CA ALA A 717 5.08 -39.66 -2.10
C ALA A 717 4.90 -38.86 -0.80
N ASP A 718 5.37 -39.38 0.33
CA ASP A 718 5.38 -38.66 1.61
C ASP A 718 6.22 -37.38 1.57
N ALA A 719 7.42 -37.43 0.99
CA ALA A 719 8.31 -36.28 0.86
C ALA A 719 7.78 -35.16 -0.05
N THR A 720 6.90 -35.49 -0.99
CA THR A 720 6.25 -34.53 -1.90
C THR A 720 4.89 -34.02 -1.40
N LYS A 721 4.44 -34.44 -0.21
CA LYS A 721 3.22 -33.91 0.40
C LYS A 721 3.36 -32.41 0.71
N THR A 722 2.24 -31.76 1.02
CA THR A 722 2.15 -30.31 1.29
C THR A 722 3.20 -29.82 2.29
N HIS A 723 3.55 -30.64 3.28
CA HIS A 723 4.62 -30.37 4.24
C HIS A 723 5.68 -31.47 4.16
N GLY A 724 6.47 -31.45 3.07
CA GLY A 724 7.64 -32.30 2.88
C GLY A 724 8.83 -31.87 3.75
N HIS A 725 9.58 -32.84 4.28
CA HIS A 725 10.82 -32.55 4.98
C HIS A 725 11.88 -32.09 3.95
N PRO A 726 12.47 -30.89 4.06
CA PRO A 726 13.23 -30.30 2.95
C PRO A 726 14.38 -31.16 2.39
N PRO A 727 15.23 -31.82 3.21
CA PRO A 727 16.23 -32.77 2.69
C PRO A 727 15.62 -33.95 1.91
N ALA A 728 14.46 -34.46 2.34
CA ALA A 728 13.78 -35.56 1.65
C ALA A 728 13.11 -35.07 0.36
N ALA A 729 12.44 -33.92 0.40
CA ALA A 729 11.81 -33.30 -0.76
C ALA A 729 12.83 -32.92 -1.85
N GLY A 730 14.03 -32.49 -1.43
CA GLY A 730 15.17 -32.21 -2.31
C GLY A 730 15.92 -33.43 -2.84
N GLY A 731 15.51 -34.66 -2.47
CA GLY A 731 16.13 -35.90 -2.94
C GLY A 731 17.47 -36.22 -2.27
N GLU A 732 17.84 -35.54 -1.18
CA GLU A 732 19.09 -35.70 -0.44
C GLU A 732 19.02 -36.86 0.57
N CYS A 733 18.57 -38.02 0.10
CA CYS A 733 18.30 -39.19 0.95
C CYS A 733 19.55 -39.63 1.73
N ALA A 734 20.72 -39.54 1.10
CA ALA A 734 22.02 -39.91 1.66
C ALA A 734 22.50 -38.95 2.77
N THR A 735 21.83 -37.82 3.01
CA THR A 735 22.13 -36.96 4.18
C THR A 735 21.78 -37.66 5.48
N CYS A 736 20.70 -38.44 5.46
CA CYS A 736 20.18 -39.15 6.62
C CYS A 736 20.45 -40.66 6.57
N HIS A 737 20.45 -41.25 5.38
CA HIS A 737 20.61 -42.69 5.16
C HIS A 737 22.01 -43.05 4.65
N GLU A 738 22.44 -44.26 4.97
CA GLU A 738 23.62 -44.91 4.41
C GLU A 738 23.16 -45.96 3.38
N PRO A 739 23.31 -45.72 2.05
CA PRO A 739 22.64 -46.50 1.00
C PRO A 739 23.02 -47.99 0.93
N HIS A 740 24.17 -48.37 1.49
CA HIS A 740 24.64 -49.77 1.44
C HIS A 740 24.43 -50.51 2.76
N GLN A 741 24.80 -49.91 3.89
CA GLN A 741 24.68 -50.55 5.19
C GLN A 741 24.79 -49.58 6.36
N SER A 742 24.10 -49.86 7.46
CA SER A 742 24.28 -49.10 8.70
C SER A 742 23.91 -49.93 9.95
N PRO A 743 24.53 -49.64 11.11
CA PRO A 743 24.16 -50.25 12.40
C PRO A 743 22.81 -49.76 12.95
N ASN A 744 22.22 -48.70 12.38
CA ASN A 744 20.96 -48.13 12.84
C ASN A 744 19.77 -48.64 12.02
N THR A 745 18.62 -48.80 12.67
CA THR A 745 17.35 -49.18 12.02
C THR A 745 17.00 -48.20 10.89
N GLY A 746 16.57 -48.74 9.74
CA GLY A 746 16.25 -47.94 8.56
C GLY A 746 17.48 -47.40 7.82
N LEU A 747 18.66 -47.97 8.06
CA LEU A 747 19.93 -47.55 7.46
C LEU A 747 20.31 -46.10 7.78
N LEU A 748 19.94 -45.58 8.95
CA LEU A 748 20.26 -44.19 9.31
C LEU A 748 21.74 -44.00 9.65
N LYS A 749 22.30 -42.84 9.35
CA LYS A 749 23.70 -42.51 9.70
C LYS A 749 23.94 -42.41 11.21
N LYS A 750 22.91 -42.02 11.97
CA LYS A 750 22.91 -41.92 13.44
C LYS A 750 21.60 -42.46 14.01
N LYS A 751 21.51 -42.64 15.33
CA LYS A 751 20.23 -42.90 16.02
C LYS A 751 19.26 -41.76 15.74
N ALA A 752 17.97 -42.06 15.57
CA ALA A 752 16.96 -41.10 15.10
C ALA A 752 16.96 -39.76 15.88
N VAL A 753 17.04 -39.80 17.21
CA VAL A 753 17.07 -38.59 18.06
C VAL A 753 18.30 -37.73 17.76
N GLN A 754 19.49 -38.33 17.78
CA GLN A 754 20.76 -37.63 17.52
C GLN A 754 20.82 -37.09 16.08
N LEU A 755 20.20 -37.78 15.14
CA LEU A 755 20.10 -37.32 13.76
C LEU A 755 19.20 -36.08 13.67
N CYS A 756 18.02 -36.11 14.27
CA CYS A 756 17.09 -34.97 14.30
C CYS A 756 17.72 -33.76 15.00
N GLU A 757 18.34 -33.95 16.16
CA GLU A 757 18.96 -32.86 16.95
C GLU A 757 20.13 -32.19 16.23
N SER A 758 20.85 -32.94 15.39
CA SER A 758 21.98 -32.38 14.62
C SER A 758 21.57 -31.31 13.61
N CYS A 759 20.29 -31.29 13.20
CA CYS A 759 19.72 -30.25 12.34
C CYS A 759 18.71 -29.35 13.09
N HIS A 760 18.01 -29.87 14.09
CA HIS A 760 17.04 -29.13 14.92
C HIS A 760 17.66 -28.63 16.23
N THR A 761 18.76 -27.88 16.13
CA THR A 761 19.57 -27.43 17.27
C THR A 761 18.80 -26.57 18.28
N ALA A 762 17.86 -25.74 17.82
CA ALA A 762 16.99 -24.95 18.71
C ALA A 762 16.05 -25.81 19.56
N LEU A 763 15.60 -26.97 19.04
CA LEU A 763 14.82 -27.92 19.82
C LEU A 763 15.72 -28.62 20.84
N ALA A 764 16.90 -29.07 20.42
CA ALA A 764 17.88 -29.73 21.30
C ALA A 764 18.20 -28.85 22.53
N GLN A 765 18.48 -27.57 22.31
CA GLN A 765 18.73 -26.60 23.39
C GLN A 765 17.53 -26.45 24.33
N ARG A 766 16.31 -26.41 23.80
CA ARG A 766 15.11 -26.30 24.64
C ARG A 766 14.89 -27.55 25.48
N LEU A 767 15.13 -28.75 24.93
CA LEU A 767 15.01 -30.00 25.67
C LEU A 767 15.99 -30.07 26.84
N GLU A 768 17.20 -29.53 26.67
CA GLU A 768 18.21 -29.43 27.73
C GLU A 768 17.83 -28.42 28.82
N GLN A 769 17.23 -27.30 28.43
CA GLN A 769 16.86 -26.21 29.35
C GLN A 769 15.55 -26.43 30.09
N GLY A 770 14.65 -27.27 29.56
CA GLY A 770 13.32 -27.51 30.08
C GLY A 770 13.09 -28.93 30.61
N VAL A 771 11.83 -29.26 30.83
CA VAL A 771 11.39 -30.62 31.16
C VAL A 771 10.69 -31.19 29.92
N PRO A 772 11.30 -32.14 29.20
CA PRO A 772 10.72 -32.67 27.97
C PRO A 772 9.42 -33.42 28.27
N HIS A 773 8.45 -33.28 27.37
CA HIS A 773 7.27 -34.14 27.39
C HIS A 773 7.71 -35.60 27.25
N ALA A 774 7.14 -36.53 28.04
CA ALA A 774 7.67 -37.89 28.19
C ALA A 774 7.98 -38.62 26.86
N PRO A 775 7.12 -38.61 25.81
CA PRO A 775 7.46 -39.21 24.52
C PRO A 775 8.70 -38.58 23.86
N VAL A 776 8.88 -37.27 24.00
CA VAL A 776 10.03 -36.53 23.48
C VAL A 776 11.28 -36.84 24.31
N GLY A 777 11.18 -36.89 25.64
CA GLY A 777 12.28 -37.28 26.54
C GLY A 777 12.75 -38.72 26.32
N MET A 778 11.87 -39.60 25.86
CA MET A 778 12.20 -40.97 25.45
C MET A 778 12.73 -41.06 24.01
N GLY A 779 12.79 -39.94 23.27
CA GLY A 779 13.29 -39.92 21.90
C GLY A 779 12.33 -40.45 20.84
N LEU A 780 11.03 -40.55 21.16
CA LEU A 780 10.00 -41.09 20.28
C LEU A 780 9.45 -40.02 19.32
N CYS A 781 10.30 -39.21 18.70
CA CYS A 781 9.88 -38.10 17.82
C CYS A 781 8.93 -38.57 16.69
N LEU A 782 9.18 -39.78 16.17
CA LEU A 782 8.43 -40.38 15.09
C LEU A 782 7.05 -40.94 15.52
N SER A 783 6.68 -40.90 16.80
CA SER A 783 5.31 -41.21 17.22
C SER A 783 4.35 -40.09 16.81
N CYS A 784 4.85 -38.86 16.77
CA CYS A 784 4.08 -37.67 16.44
C CYS A 784 4.41 -37.12 15.04
N HIS A 785 5.67 -37.24 14.60
CA HIS A 785 6.13 -36.71 13.32
C HIS A 785 6.31 -37.79 12.24
N ALA A 786 6.06 -37.39 11.00
CA ALA A 786 6.42 -38.10 9.78
C ALA A 786 7.69 -37.46 9.19
N SER A 787 8.83 -38.13 9.32
CA SER A 787 10.16 -37.56 9.01
C SER A 787 10.43 -37.27 7.54
N HIS A 788 9.64 -37.84 6.62
CA HIS A 788 9.78 -37.59 5.19
C HIS A 788 8.82 -36.50 4.72
N GLY A 789 7.60 -36.49 5.25
CA GLY A 789 6.62 -35.44 5.02
C GLY A 789 5.21 -35.88 5.40
N SER A 790 4.29 -34.91 5.46
CA SER A 790 2.88 -35.17 5.72
C SER A 790 1.99 -34.08 5.12
N ASP A 791 0.68 -34.34 5.09
CA ASP A 791 -0.30 -33.32 4.71
C ASP A 791 -0.55 -32.30 5.83
N PHE A 792 -0.11 -32.59 7.06
CA PHE A 792 -0.37 -31.78 8.24
C PHE A 792 0.78 -30.81 8.58
N PRO A 793 0.49 -29.58 9.04
CA PRO A 793 1.52 -28.63 9.48
C PRO A 793 2.45 -29.20 10.55
N GLY A 794 3.74 -28.85 10.46
CA GLY A 794 4.78 -29.39 11.37
C GLY A 794 5.13 -30.86 11.13
N MET A 795 4.76 -31.41 9.97
CA MET A 795 5.03 -32.80 9.58
C MET A 795 4.49 -33.81 10.60
N THR A 796 3.27 -33.59 11.10
CA THR A 796 2.68 -34.46 12.11
C THR A 796 1.97 -35.65 11.46
N ARG A 797 1.76 -36.74 12.21
CA ARG A 797 1.07 -37.95 11.69
C ARG A 797 -0.45 -37.84 11.65
N ARG A 798 -1.03 -36.88 12.38
CA ARG A 798 -2.47 -36.66 12.51
C ARG A 798 -2.75 -35.17 12.65
N ALA A 799 -3.92 -34.73 12.21
CA ALA A 799 -4.34 -33.34 12.30
C ALA A 799 -4.71 -32.93 13.74
N GLY A 800 -4.23 -31.76 14.17
CA GLY A 800 -4.77 -31.02 15.31
C GLY A 800 -4.92 -31.83 16.60
N ALA A 801 -6.11 -31.78 17.21
CA ALA A 801 -6.42 -32.46 18.47
C ALA A 801 -6.28 -33.98 18.37
N ALA A 802 -6.59 -34.58 17.20
CA ALA A 802 -6.55 -36.04 17.00
C ALA A 802 -5.14 -36.64 17.17
N LEU A 803 -4.08 -35.83 17.03
CA LEU A 803 -2.72 -36.24 17.36
C LEU A 803 -2.56 -36.44 18.86
N CYS A 804 -2.97 -35.44 19.65
CA CYS A 804 -2.81 -35.45 21.11
C CYS A 804 -3.77 -36.45 21.75
N THR A 805 -5.03 -36.49 21.30
CA THR A 805 -6.06 -37.38 21.87
C THR A 805 -5.85 -38.86 21.52
N SER A 806 -4.96 -39.17 20.58
CA SER A 806 -4.48 -40.53 20.34
C SER A 806 -3.80 -41.15 21.57
N CYS A 807 -3.23 -40.30 22.44
CA CYS A 807 -2.57 -40.69 23.68
C CYS A 807 -3.29 -40.13 24.92
N HIS A 808 -3.94 -38.96 24.79
CA HIS A 808 -4.63 -38.25 25.88
C HIS A 808 -6.16 -38.29 25.70
N SER A 809 -6.82 -39.29 26.27
CA SER A 809 -8.28 -39.42 26.15
C SER A 809 -9.03 -38.24 26.82
N PRO A 810 -9.94 -37.54 26.11
CA PRO A 810 -10.83 -36.52 26.67
C PRO A 810 -11.73 -37.03 27.81
N ALA A 811 -12.08 -38.32 27.78
CA ALA A 811 -12.89 -38.97 28.81
C ALA A 811 -12.12 -39.21 30.13
N ASN A 812 -10.80 -38.96 30.15
CA ASN A 812 -10.01 -39.11 31.37
C ASN A 812 -10.39 -38.03 32.39
N ALA A 813 -10.86 -38.43 33.57
CA ALA A 813 -11.28 -37.53 34.64
C ALA A 813 -10.21 -36.49 35.04
N LYS A 814 -8.91 -36.84 34.97
CA LYS A 814 -7.81 -35.89 35.26
C LYS A 814 -7.67 -34.84 34.16
N VAL A 815 -7.92 -35.20 32.91
CA VAL A 815 -7.93 -34.25 31.77
C VAL A 815 -9.17 -33.36 31.85
N ALA A 816 -10.35 -33.95 32.06
CA ALA A 816 -11.61 -33.21 32.17
C ALA A 816 -11.61 -32.22 33.36
N ALA A 817 -11.08 -32.62 34.53
CA ALA A 817 -10.99 -31.75 35.70
C ALA A 817 -10.07 -30.54 35.50
N LYS A 818 -9.05 -30.66 34.62
CA LYS A 818 -8.13 -29.57 34.30
C LYS A 818 -8.57 -28.72 33.09
N HIS A 819 -9.56 -29.17 32.34
CA HIS A 819 -10.14 -28.47 31.18
C HIS A 819 -11.68 -28.34 31.33
N PRO A 820 -12.18 -27.75 32.43
CA PRO A 820 -13.61 -27.71 32.72
C PRO A 820 -14.37 -26.92 31.65
N GLY A 821 -15.35 -27.57 31.02
CA GLY A 821 -16.22 -26.95 30.01
C GLY A 821 -15.58 -26.74 28.63
N MET A 822 -14.37 -27.27 28.37
CA MET A 822 -13.72 -27.21 27.06
C MET A 822 -14.03 -28.46 26.21
N ASP A 823 -14.40 -28.25 24.95
CA ASP A 823 -14.48 -29.32 23.96
C ASP A 823 -13.07 -29.69 23.47
N MET A 824 -12.54 -30.79 24.03
CA MET A 824 -11.20 -31.28 23.72
C MET A 824 -11.07 -31.87 22.30
N ALA A 825 -12.18 -32.10 21.59
CA ALA A 825 -12.14 -32.52 20.19
C ALA A 825 -11.96 -31.33 19.24
N ALA A 826 -12.46 -30.15 19.61
CA ALA A 826 -12.39 -28.92 18.81
C ALA A 826 -11.19 -28.02 19.18
N VAL A 827 -10.64 -28.14 20.39
CA VAL A 827 -9.56 -27.26 20.86
C VAL A 827 -8.22 -27.55 20.18
N ARG A 828 -7.51 -26.49 19.77
CA ARG A 828 -6.12 -26.60 19.32
C ARG A 828 -5.21 -26.69 20.54
N CYS A 829 -4.88 -27.89 20.99
CA CYS A 829 -4.03 -28.10 22.18
C CYS A 829 -2.74 -27.26 22.19
N THR A 830 -2.12 -27.07 21.01
CA THR A 830 -0.88 -26.29 20.83
C THR A 830 -1.04 -24.77 20.93
N SER A 831 -2.27 -24.24 21.04
CA SER A 831 -2.49 -22.83 21.39
C SER A 831 -2.27 -22.54 22.87
N CYS A 832 -2.23 -23.59 23.71
CA CYS A 832 -2.07 -23.46 25.15
C CYS A 832 -0.90 -24.30 25.67
N HIS A 833 -0.58 -25.42 25.02
CA HIS A 833 0.49 -26.33 25.42
C HIS A 833 1.67 -26.33 24.45
N ASP A 834 2.87 -26.44 25.01
CA ASP A 834 4.08 -26.83 24.30
C ASP A 834 4.21 -28.36 24.35
N PRO A 835 3.94 -29.08 23.25
CA PRO A 835 3.92 -30.54 23.26
C PRO A 835 5.32 -31.17 23.32
N HIS A 836 6.38 -30.36 23.23
CA HIS A 836 7.76 -30.84 23.24
C HIS A 836 8.38 -30.69 24.62
N VAL A 837 8.25 -29.51 25.21
CA VAL A 837 9.03 -29.16 26.40
C VAL A 837 8.31 -28.15 27.27
N GLN A 838 8.25 -28.46 28.57
CA GLN A 838 7.79 -27.55 29.59
C GLN A 838 8.93 -26.64 30.04
N ALA A 839 8.70 -25.34 30.13
CA ALA A 839 9.65 -24.43 30.77
C ALA A 839 9.79 -24.74 32.29
N LYS A 840 10.99 -24.60 32.85
CA LYS A 840 11.24 -24.79 34.29
C LYS A 840 10.35 -23.85 35.11
N GLY A 841 9.75 -24.37 36.18
CA GLY A 841 8.83 -23.62 37.06
C GLY A 841 7.37 -23.52 36.60
N ARG A 842 7.02 -24.08 35.43
CA ARG A 842 5.63 -24.22 34.96
C ARG A 842 5.11 -25.61 35.27
N VAL A 843 3.80 -25.81 35.15
CA VAL A 843 3.14 -27.12 35.28
C VAL A 843 2.20 -27.36 34.09
N GLY A 844 2.08 -28.62 33.66
CA GLY A 844 1.10 -29.03 32.64
C GLY A 844 1.44 -28.60 31.21
N LEU A 845 2.72 -28.47 30.86
CA LEU A 845 3.19 -28.09 29.50
C LEU A 845 2.63 -26.76 28.98
N LEU A 846 2.13 -25.87 29.84
CA LEU A 846 1.56 -24.60 29.41
C LEU A 846 2.63 -23.71 28.74
N LEU A 847 2.21 -23.00 27.69
CA LEU A 847 3.00 -21.99 27.02
C LEU A 847 3.50 -20.91 28.00
N PRO A 848 4.63 -20.25 27.70
CA PRO A 848 5.34 -19.39 28.66
C PRO A 848 4.67 -18.03 28.91
N ALA A 849 3.75 -17.55 28.09
CA ALA A 849 2.94 -16.36 28.41
C ALA A 849 1.49 -16.77 28.66
N ALA A 850 0.84 -16.17 29.66
CA ALA A 850 -0.56 -16.44 29.98
C ALA A 850 -1.20 -15.24 30.66
N HIS A 851 -2.46 -14.95 30.31
CA HIS A 851 -3.19 -13.86 30.95
C HIS A 851 -3.55 -14.22 32.40
N ILE A 852 -3.44 -13.24 33.29
CA ILE A 852 -3.66 -13.43 34.73
C ILE A 852 -5.08 -13.95 35.05
N PRO A 853 -6.18 -13.46 34.44
CA PRO A 853 -7.52 -14.03 34.65
C PRO A 853 -7.59 -15.53 34.32
N PHE A 854 -6.92 -15.96 33.24
CA PHE A 854 -6.85 -17.37 32.86
C PHE A 854 -6.09 -18.21 33.89
N LEU A 855 -4.95 -17.72 34.39
CA LEU A 855 -4.18 -18.39 35.45
C LEU A 855 -4.95 -18.50 36.77
N ARG A 856 -5.85 -17.56 37.05
CA ARG A 856 -6.72 -17.54 38.24
C ARG A 856 -8.02 -18.33 38.06
N GLY A 857 -8.32 -18.81 36.85
CA GLY A 857 -9.58 -19.49 36.54
C GLY A 857 -10.81 -18.57 36.50
N ASP A 858 -10.61 -17.27 36.39
CA ASP A 858 -11.67 -16.27 36.21
C ASP A 858 -12.09 -16.23 34.73
N CYS A 859 -12.92 -17.19 34.34
CA CYS A 859 -13.44 -17.27 32.98
C CYS A 859 -14.59 -16.28 32.74
N ALA A 860 -15.33 -15.92 33.80
CA ALA A 860 -16.56 -15.14 33.72
C ALA A 860 -16.30 -13.66 33.43
N SER A 861 -15.10 -13.15 33.73
CA SER A 861 -14.68 -11.79 33.36
C SER A 861 -14.66 -11.55 31.85
N CYS A 862 -14.54 -12.63 31.06
CA CYS A 862 -14.39 -12.55 29.60
C CYS A 862 -15.43 -13.38 28.84
N HIS A 863 -15.90 -14.49 29.40
CA HIS A 863 -16.86 -15.41 28.79
C HIS A 863 -18.22 -15.36 29.51
N THR A 864 -19.30 -15.47 28.73
CA THR A 864 -20.68 -15.51 29.26
C THR A 864 -20.95 -16.81 30.04
N VAL A 865 -20.27 -17.90 29.67
CA VAL A 865 -20.34 -19.21 30.34
C VAL A 865 -18.94 -19.80 30.43
N LYS A 866 -18.61 -20.43 31.57
CA LYS A 866 -17.30 -21.09 31.77
C LYS A 866 -17.09 -22.19 30.73
N GLY A 867 -16.09 -22.02 29.87
CA GLY A 867 -15.74 -22.96 28.80
C GLY A 867 -16.42 -22.70 27.45
N ALA A 868 -17.34 -21.74 27.34
CA ALA A 868 -17.99 -21.38 26.08
C ALA A 868 -17.19 -20.33 25.29
N SER A 869 -17.28 -20.38 23.95
CA SER A 869 -16.65 -19.40 23.06
C SER A 869 -17.27 -18.00 23.13
N ALA A 870 -18.49 -17.88 23.65
CA ALA A 870 -19.24 -16.62 23.72
C ALA A 870 -18.66 -15.66 24.77
N THR A 871 -18.23 -14.48 24.33
CA THR A 871 -17.63 -13.44 25.17
C THR A 871 -18.64 -12.44 25.72
N VAL A 872 -18.34 -11.80 26.86
CA VAL A 872 -19.21 -10.79 27.50
C VAL A 872 -19.24 -9.44 26.76
N ALA A 873 -18.35 -9.24 25.78
CA ALA A 873 -18.28 -8.08 24.89
C ALA A 873 -17.55 -8.48 23.60
N ARG A 874 -17.59 -7.62 22.57
CA ARG A 874 -16.75 -7.77 21.37
C ARG A 874 -15.28 -7.67 21.74
N VAL A 875 -14.42 -8.35 20.96
CA VAL A 875 -13.01 -8.61 21.33
C VAL A 875 -12.21 -7.33 21.61
N PRO A 876 -12.22 -6.27 20.76
CA PRO A 876 -11.46 -5.05 21.04
C PRO A 876 -11.90 -4.38 22.35
N GLU A 877 -13.20 -4.20 22.54
CA GLU A 877 -13.78 -3.57 23.72
C GLU A 877 -13.54 -4.41 24.98
N LEU A 878 -13.57 -5.74 24.86
CA LEU A 878 -13.25 -6.66 25.95
C LEU A 878 -11.80 -6.49 26.41
N CYS A 879 -10.86 -6.42 25.47
CA CYS A 879 -9.45 -6.22 25.78
C CYS A 879 -9.19 -4.81 26.36
N PHE A 880 -9.78 -3.76 25.78
CA PHE A 880 -9.57 -2.39 26.24
C PHE A 880 -10.17 -2.10 27.62
N LYS A 881 -11.14 -2.88 28.12
CA LYS A 881 -11.57 -2.80 29.53
C LYS A 881 -10.41 -2.91 30.52
N CYS A 882 -9.37 -3.69 30.18
CA CYS A 882 -8.16 -3.82 31.00
C CYS A 882 -6.95 -3.11 30.39
N HIS A 883 -6.91 -2.94 29.06
CA HIS A 883 -5.80 -2.32 28.31
C HIS A 883 -6.14 -0.93 27.77
N GLU A 884 -6.91 -0.13 28.50
CA GLU A 884 -7.40 1.17 28.04
C GLU A 884 -6.25 2.12 27.62
N THR A 885 -5.12 2.04 28.32
CA THR A 885 -3.91 2.82 28.01
C THR A 885 -3.32 2.53 26.63
N GLU A 886 -3.63 1.36 26.06
CA GLU A 886 -3.16 0.96 24.74
C GLU A 886 -4.08 1.46 23.62
N ARG A 887 -5.35 1.80 23.91
CA ARG A 887 -6.36 2.21 22.93
C ARG A 887 -5.90 3.32 21.98
N PRO A 888 -5.20 4.39 22.42
CA PRO A 888 -4.71 5.43 21.51
C PRO A 888 -3.72 4.92 20.45
N LYS A 889 -3.00 3.82 20.71
CA LYS A 889 -2.00 3.25 19.78
C LYS A 889 -2.62 2.55 18.58
N PHE A 890 -3.95 2.42 18.52
CA PHE A 890 -4.69 1.80 17.41
C PHE A 890 -5.43 2.82 16.55
N ALA A 891 -5.46 4.09 16.95
CA ALA A 891 -6.25 5.15 16.30
C ALA A 891 -5.43 6.08 15.39
N LYS A 892 -4.15 5.78 15.12
CA LYS A 892 -3.31 6.60 14.24
C LYS A 892 -3.74 6.47 12.77
N LYS A 893 -3.26 7.38 11.91
CA LYS A 893 -3.71 7.54 10.51
C LYS A 893 -3.65 6.26 9.66
N TYR A 894 -2.56 5.51 9.74
CA TYR A 894 -2.38 4.23 9.06
C TYR A 894 -2.46 3.11 10.07
N GLN A 895 -3.57 2.39 10.06
CA GLN A 895 -3.80 1.28 10.98
C GLN A 895 -3.45 -0.03 10.28
N HIS A 896 -2.84 -0.96 11.02
CA HIS A 896 -2.46 -2.25 10.48
C HIS A 896 -3.74 -3.06 10.15
N ALA A 897 -3.84 -3.65 8.95
CA ALA A 897 -5.07 -4.33 8.54
C ALA A 897 -5.60 -5.40 9.51
N PRO A 898 -4.76 -6.16 10.25
CA PRO A 898 -5.19 -7.06 11.32
C PRO A 898 -5.78 -6.36 12.56
N VAL A 899 -5.68 -5.05 12.72
CA VAL A 899 -6.31 -4.34 13.86
C VAL A 899 -7.62 -3.62 13.49
N ASN A 900 -7.96 -3.51 12.20
CA ASN A 900 -9.14 -2.79 11.70
C ASN A 900 -10.41 -3.64 11.56
N SER A 901 -10.41 -4.86 12.07
CA SER A 901 -11.53 -5.79 11.95
C SER A 901 -11.92 -6.31 13.34
N PRO A 902 -13.23 -6.39 13.65
CA PRO A 902 -13.76 -6.59 15.00
C PRO A 902 -13.36 -7.90 15.72
N GLU A 903 -12.60 -8.81 15.09
CA GLU A 903 -12.18 -10.10 15.68
C GLU A 903 -10.67 -10.35 15.68
N LYS A 904 -9.85 -9.43 15.15
CA LYS A 904 -8.49 -9.76 14.71
C LYS A 904 -7.34 -9.49 15.70
N CYS A 905 -7.59 -8.94 16.89
CA CYS A 905 -6.56 -8.89 17.95
C CYS A 905 -6.00 -10.29 18.26
N LEU A 906 -6.88 -11.31 18.18
CA LEU A 906 -6.55 -12.71 18.46
C LEU A 906 -5.75 -13.40 17.35
N ALA A 907 -5.57 -12.74 16.19
CA ALA A 907 -4.68 -13.23 15.14
C ALA A 907 -3.20 -13.13 15.56
N CYS A 908 -2.90 -12.17 16.45
CA CYS A 908 -1.55 -11.94 16.94
C CYS A 908 -1.39 -12.24 18.43
N HIS A 909 -2.42 -11.98 19.24
CA HIS A 909 -2.41 -12.21 20.68
C HIS A 909 -3.17 -13.47 21.09
N GLY A 910 -2.58 -14.24 22.00
CA GLY A 910 -3.21 -15.35 22.69
C GLY A 910 -3.96 -14.84 23.94
N PRO A 911 -5.30 -14.87 23.96
CA PRO A 911 -6.09 -14.29 25.06
C PRO A 911 -6.04 -15.15 26.33
N HIS A 912 -5.70 -16.43 26.23
CA HIS A 912 -5.50 -17.31 27.38
C HIS A 912 -4.01 -17.55 27.65
N GLY A 913 -3.27 -17.89 26.60
CA GLY A 913 -1.83 -18.09 26.65
C GLY A 913 -1.17 -17.88 25.29
N GLY A 914 0.14 -17.60 25.33
CA GLY A 914 0.93 -17.20 24.17
C GLY A 914 2.35 -17.74 24.25
N ALA A 915 2.98 -17.83 23.08
CA ALA A 915 4.36 -18.26 22.93
C ALA A 915 5.36 -17.26 23.55
N GLY A 916 5.00 -15.98 23.72
CA GLY A 916 5.86 -14.94 24.30
C GLY A 916 5.10 -13.72 24.83
N GLU A 917 5.77 -12.86 25.58
CA GLU A 917 5.18 -11.68 26.22
C GLU A 917 5.08 -10.49 25.23
N PRO A 918 3.96 -9.73 25.17
CA PRO A 918 2.74 -9.79 25.99
C PRO A 918 1.68 -10.74 25.38
N SER A 919 1.78 -12.03 25.72
CA SER A 919 0.94 -13.14 25.24
C SER A 919 0.66 -13.13 23.72
N VAL A 920 1.68 -13.24 22.89
CA VAL A 920 1.56 -13.37 21.42
C VAL A 920 1.50 -14.84 20.98
N VAL A 921 0.75 -15.14 19.91
CA VAL A 921 0.57 -16.52 19.41
C VAL A 921 1.86 -17.13 18.86
N ARG A 922 2.84 -16.30 18.49
CA ARG A 922 4.20 -16.68 18.05
C ARG A 922 5.21 -15.65 18.54
N LYS A 923 6.44 -16.07 18.85
CA LYS A 923 7.52 -15.19 19.30
C LYS A 923 8.26 -14.54 18.12
N GLY A 924 8.66 -13.28 18.31
CA GLY A 924 9.52 -12.53 17.39
C GLY A 924 8.96 -12.46 15.97
N ASP A 925 9.85 -12.43 14.98
CA ASP A 925 9.50 -12.24 13.57
C ASP A 925 8.62 -13.36 12.99
N ALA A 926 8.61 -14.55 13.60
CA ALA A 926 7.76 -15.65 13.18
C ALA A 926 6.25 -15.34 13.31
N LEU A 927 5.90 -14.35 14.14
CA LEU A 927 4.55 -13.78 14.21
C LEU A 927 4.19 -13.04 12.92
N CYS A 928 5.06 -12.13 12.51
CA CYS A 928 4.86 -11.28 11.33
C CYS A 928 4.95 -12.11 10.04
N LEU A 929 5.97 -12.95 9.91
CA LEU A 929 6.19 -13.83 8.75
C LEU A 929 5.15 -14.96 8.63
N GLY A 930 4.23 -15.07 9.59
CA GLY A 930 3.03 -15.90 9.45
C GLY A 930 2.03 -15.34 8.44
N CYS A 931 2.07 -14.03 8.19
CA CYS A 931 1.17 -13.34 7.26
C CYS A 931 1.93 -12.56 6.17
N HIS A 932 3.15 -12.11 6.45
CA HIS A 932 3.96 -11.32 5.51
C HIS A 932 4.91 -12.21 4.69
N ASP A 933 5.05 -11.88 3.39
CA ASP A 933 5.89 -12.62 2.45
C ASP A 933 7.36 -12.63 2.88
N ARG A 934 7.94 -13.83 2.93
CA ARG A 934 9.33 -14.06 3.33
C ARG A 934 10.32 -13.65 2.26
N LYS A 935 9.91 -13.63 0.98
CA LYS A 935 10.77 -13.27 -0.15
C LYS A 935 11.37 -11.87 -0.04
N LEU A 936 10.65 -10.92 0.58
CA LEU A 936 11.14 -9.56 0.81
C LEU A 936 12.36 -9.48 1.74
N PHE A 937 12.68 -10.57 2.45
CA PHE A 937 13.80 -10.69 3.37
C PHE A 937 14.88 -11.65 2.88
N GLU A 938 14.71 -12.17 1.66
CA GLU A 938 15.62 -13.12 1.00
C GLU A 938 16.47 -12.35 -0.04
N GLY A 939 17.71 -12.00 0.34
CA GLY A 939 18.66 -11.31 -0.52
C GLY A 939 20.10 -11.59 -0.10
N ALA A 940 21.07 -11.41 -1.01
CA ALA A 940 22.48 -11.71 -0.75
C ALA A 940 23.06 -10.86 0.40
N VAL A 941 22.55 -9.63 0.57
CA VAL A 941 22.90 -8.72 1.66
C VAL A 941 21.64 -8.38 2.43
N ARG A 942 21.54 -8.87 3.67
CA ARG A 942 20.42 -8.61 4.58
C ARG A 942 20.75 -7.48 5.53
N HIS A 943 19.79 -6.60 5.79
CA HIS A 943 19.98 -5.50 6.71
C HIS A 943 20.09 -6.01 8.15
N GLN A 944 21.20 -5.72 8.83
CA GLN A 944 21.49 -6.25 10.16
C GLN A 944 20.46 -5.80 11.22
N ALA A 945 19.82 -4.64 11.04
CA ALA A 945 18.77 -4.19 11.96
C ALA A 945 17.57 -5.17 12.03
N LEU A 946 17.39 -6.03 11.02
CA LEU A 946 16.37 -7.07 11.06
C LEU A 946 16.64 -8.13 12.14
N ASP A 947 17.86 -8.25 12.66
CA ASP A 947 18.14 -9.15 13.80
C ASP A 947 17.57 -8.61 15.12
N GLN A 948 17.23 -7.32 15.17
CA GLN A 948 16.54 -6.69 16.30
C GLN A 948 15.01 -6.88 16.22
N GLY A 949 14.52 -7.44 15.11
CA GLY A 949 13.12 -7.77 14.86
C GLY A 949 12.33 -6.70 14.12
N CYS A 950 11.23 -7.10 13.47
CA CYS A 950 10.43 -6.23 12.58
C CYS A 950 9.89 -4.97 13.27
N VAL A 951 9.54 -5.09 14.56
CA VAL A 951 8.99 -3.99 15.36
C VAL A 951 10.03 -2.95 15.77
N THR A 952 11.30 -3.11 15.36
CA THR A 952 12.33 -2.06 15.53
C THR A 952 11.96 -0.83 14.71
N CYS A 953 11.61 -1.05 13.43
CA CYS A 953 11.27 0.00 12.47
C CYS A 953 9.76 0.20 12.33
N HIS A 954 8.96 -0.86 12.51
CA HIS A 954 7.51 -0.82 12.33
C HIS A 954 6.75 -0.72 13.65
N ASP A 955 5.62 -0.03 13.65
CA ASP A 955 4.60 -0.10 14.69
C ASP A 955 3.55 -1.14 14.24
N SER A 956 3.46 -2.25 14.95
CA SER A 956 2.60 -3.38 14.56
C SER A 956 1.10 -3.11 14.70
N HIS A 957 0.70 -2.00 15.33
CA HIS A 957 -0.70 -1.64 15.55
C HIS A 957 -1.14 -0.52 14.61
N SER A 958 -0.55 0.67 14.73
CA SER A 958 -0.84 1.79 13.83
C SER A 958 0.29 2.81 13.84
N SER A 959 0.41 3.61 12.78
CA SER A 959 1.36 4.72 12.67
C SER A 959 0.76 5.91 11.92
N ASP A 960 1.31 7.10 12.14
CA ASP A 960 1.02 8.27 11.31
C ASP A 960 1.78 8.26 9.97
N GLN A 961 2.67 7.27 9.77
CA GLN A 961 3.48 7.12 8.57
C GLN A 961 3.03 5.91 7.74
N PRO A 962 3.11 6.00 6.39
CA PRO A 962 2.76 4.90 5.50
C PRO A 962 3.66 3.68 5.76
N LYS A 963 3.15 2.48 5.45
CA LYS A 963 3.81 1.19 5.75
C LYS A 963 4.10 0.97 7.25
N LEU A 964 3.38 1.66 8.13
CA LEU A 964 3.47 1.52 9.58
C LEU A 964 4.86 1.80 10.15
N LEU A 965 5.64 2.68 9.53
CA LEU A 965 6.95 3.07 10.05
C LEU A 965 6.79 3.89 11.33
N LYS A 966 7.63 3.71 12.35
CA LYS A 966 7.51 4.47 13.60
C LYS A 966 7.71 5.99 13.41
N GLU A 967 8.49 6.36 12.40
CA GLU A 967 8.81 7.74 12.06
C GLU A 967 8.94 7.90 10.53
N ALA A 968 9.01 9.14 10.05
CA ALA A 968 9.24 9.41 8.64
C ALA A 968 10.54 8.74 8.16
N THR A 969 10.53 8.10 6.99
CA THR A 969 11.58 7.21 6.49
C THR A 969 13.00 7.73 6.72
N THR A 970 13.27 8.99 6.36
CA THR A 970 14.60 9.58 6.54
C THR A 970 14.99 9.69 8.01
N ARG A 971 14.11 10.18 8.87
CA ARG A 971 14.38 10.33 10.31
C ARG A 971 14.57 8.96 10.98
N LEU A 972 13.73 7.99 10.62
CA LEU A 972 13.82 6.63 11.12
C LEU A 972 15.20 6.00 10.85
N CYS A 973 15.71 6.15 9.63
CA CYS A 973 17.04 5.66 9.28
C CYS A 973 18.16 6.40 10.03
N MET A 974 18.03 7.73 10.20
CA MET A 974 19.05 8.56 10.86
C MET A 974 19.22 8.24 12.35
N ASN A 975 18.21 7.64 13.00
CA ASN A 975 18.32 7.20 14.39
C ASN A 975 19.42 6.14 14.59
N CYS A 976 19.76 5.38 13.54
CA CYS A 976 20.86 4.40 13.54
C CYS A 976 22.03 4.79 12.62
N HIS A 977 21.80 5.68 11.64
CA HIS A 977 22.80 6.11 10.66
C HIS A 977 23.10 7.62 10.73
N PRO A 978 23.72 8.13 11.82
CA PRO A 978 23.89 9.56 12.04
C PRO A 978 24.96 10.22 11.15
N ASP A 979 25.94 9.47 10.65
CA ASP A 979 27.04 10.01 9.81
C ASP A 979 26.77 9.77 8.32
N MET A 980 26.12 10.75 7.67
CA MET A 980 25.78 10.72 6.24
C MET A 980 26.68 11.62 5.38
N SER A 981 27.83 12.04 5.91
CA SER A 981 28.75 12.98 5.25
C SER A 981 29.24 12.55 3.86
N LYS A 982 29.09 11.27 3.51
CA LYS A 982 29.58 10.64 2.28
C LYS A 982 28.49 10.30 1.25
N HIS A 983 27.22 10.66 1.47
CA HIS A 983 26.13 10.36 0.54
C HIS A 983 26.04 11.35 -0.64
N PHE A 984 25.76 10.84 -1.84
CA PHE A 984 25.81 11.58 -3.10
C PHE A 984 24.68 12.63 -3.31
N HIS A 985 23.58 12.57 -2.54
CA HIS A 985 22.47 13.53 -2.61
C HIS A 985 22.04 14.04 -1.24
N LYS A 986 21.57 15.30 -1.20
CA LYS A 986 20.91 15.87 -0.02
C LYS A 986 19.48 15.31 0.08
N TYR A 987 19.16 14.69 1.21
CA TYR A 987 17.89 13.98 1.45
C TYR A 987 16.70 14.91 1.79
N GLU A 988 16.91 16.22 1.90
CA GLU A 988 15.86 17.24 2.08
C GLU A 988 15.46 17.91 0.74
N SER A 989 15.71 17.26 -0.40
CA SER A 989 15.36 17.82 -1.70
C SER A 989 13.84 17.88 -1.89
N SER A 990 13.33 19.06 -2.25
CA SER A 990 11.95 19.26 -2.70
C SER A 990 11.66 18.63 -4.08
N LYS A 991 12.68 18.08 -4.76
CA LYS A 991 12.51 17.44 -6.06
C LYS A 991 12.05 15.98 -5.88
N PRO A 992 10.93 15.58 -6.50
CA PRO A 992 10.45 14.20 -6.40
C PRO A 992 11.36 13.24 -7.18
N ASP A 993 11.49 12.01 -6.68
CA ASP A 993 12.04 10.87 -7.39
C ASP A 993 11.22 10.66 -8.69
N PRO A 994 11.82 10.81 -9.88
CA PRO A 994 11.09 10.82 -11.15
C PRO A 994 10.41 9.49 -11.47
N ARG A 995 10.82 8.39 -10.83
CA ARG A 995 10.21 7.06 -11.02
C ARG A 995 8.91 6.90 -10.24
N THR A 996 8.78 7.62 -9.12
CA THR A 996 7.68 7.41 -8.16
C THR A 996 6.85 8.66 -7.87
N GLY A 997 7.33 9.85 -8.26
CA GLY A 997 6.72 11.15 -7.98
C GLY A 997 6.77 11.56 -6.50
N ARG A 998 7.44 10.79 -5.63
CA ARG A 998 7.52 11.05 -4.18
C ARG A 998 8.84 11.73 -3.83
N PRO A 999 8.93 12.47 -2.70
CA PRO A 999 10.20 13.03 -2.23
C PRO A 999 11.29 11.96 -2.15
N LEU A 1000 12.49 12.28 -2.63
CA LEU A 1000 13.64 11.37 -2.59
C LEU A 1000 13.95 11.00 -1.13
N SER A 1001 14.07 9.71 -0.84
CA SER A 1001 14.36 9.19 0.50
C SER A 1001 15.43 8.10 0.46
N CYS A 1002 15.92 7.64 1.61
CA CYS A 1002 16.87 6.52 1.66
C CYS A 1002 16.36 5.28 0.91
N THR A 1003 15.06 5.01 0.98
CA THR A 1003 14.42 3.87 0.31
C THR A 1003 14.22 4.04 -1.19
N SER A 1004 14.55 5.21 -1.76
CA SER A 1004 14.61 5.39 -3.21
C SER A 1004 15.79 4.62 -3.81
N CYS A 1005 16.86 4.41 -3.04
CA CYS A 1005 18.07 3.73 -3.52
C CYS A 1005 18.35 2.43 -2.76
N HIS A 1006 17.99 2.37 -1.48
CA HIS A 1006 18.24 1.23 -0.61
C HIS A 1006 16.98 0.38 -0.38
N ASP A 1007 17.14 -0.95 -0.37
CA ASP A 1007 16.13 -1.85 0.20
C ASP A 1007 16.42 -2.07 1.68
N PRO A 1008 15.60 -1.54 2.60
CA PRO A 1008 15.89 -1.61 4.03
C PRO A 1008 15.72 -3.02 4.62
N HIS A 1009 15.25 -4.01 3.84
CA HIS A 1009 15.13 -5.40 4.28
C HIS A 1009 16.31 -6.24 3.78
N ALA A 1010 16.40 -6.45 2.48
CA ALA A 1010 17.45 -7.22 1.85
C ALA A 1010 17.62 -6.80 0.39
N ALA A 1011 18.86 -6.77 -0.09
CA ALA A 1011 19.17 -6.41 -1.46
C ALA A 1011 20.24 -7.34 -2.05
N PRO A 1012 20.36 -7.42 -3.39
CA PRO A 1012 21.38 -8.24 -4.05
C PRO A 1012 22.80 -7.63 -3.96
N LEU A 1013 22.93 -6.33 -3.68
CA LEU A 1013 24.22 -5.62 -3.71
C LEU A 1013 24.64 -5.10 -2.33
N PRO A 1014 25.96 -4.85 -2.11
CA PRO A 1014 26.47 -4.23 -0.90
C PRO A 1014 25.77 -2.91 -0.52
N GLN A 1015 25.80 -2.57 0.77
CA GLN A 1015 25.06 -1.43 1.35
C GLN A 1015 23.57 -1.40 0.99
N LEU A 1016 22.96 -2.56 0.71
CA LEU A 1016 21.52 -2.72 0.49
C LEU A 1016 20.98 -2.02 -0.76
N MET A 1017 21.76 -1.95 -1.84
CA MET A 1017 21.32 -1.30 -3.08
C MET A 1017 20.59 -2.26 -4.02
N ASN A 1018 19.53 -1.77 -4.67
CA ASN A 1018 18.78 -2.53 -5.68
C ASN A 1018 19.43 -2.53 -7.07
N TYR A 1019 20.32 -1.57 -7.33
CA TYR A 1019 21.01 -1.39 -8.62
C TYR A 1019 22.46 -1.00 -8.39
N ASP A 1020 23.34 -1.30 -9.35
CA ASP A 1020 24.76 -0.97 -9.28
C ASP A 1020 24.98 0.56 -9.15
N PRO A 1021 25.70 1.03 -8.10
CA PRO A 1021 25.90 2.46 -7.83
C PRO A 1021 26.79 3.19 -8.83
N LYS A 1022 27.57 2.48 -9.66
CA LYS A 1022 28.48 3.11 -10.63
C LYS A 1022 27.74 3.75 -11.79
N ARG A 1023 26.61 3.18 -12.21
CA ARG A 1023 25.86 3.67 -13.37
C ARG A 1023 24.38 3.26 -13.39
N ALA A 1024 24.07 2.00 -13.10
CA ALA A 1024 22.71 1.48 -13.26
C ALA A 1024 21.69 2.19 -12.38
N LEU A 1025 22.06 2.49 -11.12
CA LEU A 1025 21.22 3.22 -10.17
C LEU A 1025 20.94 4.66 -10.65
N CYS A 1026 21.96 5.35 -11.14
CA CYS A 1026 21.87 6.74 -11.59
C CYS A 1026 20.96 6.89 -12.81
N ILE A 1027 21.01 5.94 -13.75
CA ILE A 1027 20.18 5.95 -14.96
C ILE A 1027 18.68 5.91 -14.61
N GLN A 1028 18.30 5.19 -13.55
CA GLN A 1028 16.89 5.07 -13.15
C GLN A 1028 16.24 6.43 -12.87
N CYS A 1029 17.03 7.43 -12.46
CA CYS A 1029 16.53 8.75 -12.08
C CYS A 1029 16.96 9.88 -13.03
N HIS A 1030 17.94 9.65 -13.91
CA HIS A 1030 18.50 10.68 -14.78
C HIS A 1030 18.26 10.42 -16.28
N ASP A 1031 17.41 9.46 -16.62
CA ASP A 1031 16.94 9.26 -17.99
C ASP A 1031 15.93 10.36 -18.40
N PRO A 1032 16.23 11.20 -19.41
CA PRO A 1032 15.34 12.27 -19.86
C PRO A 1032 14.01 11.78 -20.44
N SER A 1033 13.85 10.50 -20.74
CA SER A 1033 12.58 9.91 -21.20
C SER A 1033 11.56 9.61 -20.08
N MET A 1034 11.95 9.76 -18.81
CA MET A 1034 11.13 9.44 -17.63
C MET A 1034 10.58 10.66 -16.87
N ALA A 1035 10.53 11.85 -17.48
CA ALA A 1035 9.96 13.04 -16.85
C ALA A 1035 8.43 12.91 -16.69
N PRO A 1036 7.86 13.25 -15.51
CA PRO A 1036 6.40 13.24 -15.33
C PRO A 1036 5.75 14.35 -16.17
N PRO A 1037 4.53 14.15 -16.71
CA PRO A 1037 3.82 15.20 -17.42
C PRO A 1037 3.50 16.37 -16.48
N PRO A 1038 3.53 17.62 -16.96
CA PRO A 1038 3.26 18.79 -16.13
C PRO A 1038 1.78 18.83 -15.74
N GLY A 1039 1.50 18.75 -14.44
CA GLY A 1039 0.17 19.00 -13.86
C GLY A 1039 -0.42 17.81 -13.10
N ARG A 1040 -0.09 17.71 -11.81
CA ARG A 1040 -0.96 17.13 -10.76
C ARG A 1040 -0.73 17.85 -9.45
#